data_AF-A0A9D7R3H9-F1
#
_entry.id   AF-A0A9D7R3H9-F1
#
_cell.length_a   1.000
_cell.length_b   1.000
_cell.length_c   1.000
_cell.angle_alpha   90.00
_cell.angle_beta   90.00
_cell.angle_gamma   90.00
#
_symmetry.space_group_name_H-M   'P 1'
#
loop_
_entity.id
_entity.type
_entity.pdbx_description
1 polymer ?
#
loop_
_entity_poly.entity_id
_entity_poly.type
_entity_poly.pdbx_seq_one_letter_code
_entity_poly.pdbx_strand_id
1 'polypeptide(L)'
;MISTPFLRPVLLALFCSILGSLAVHAQNEIGIVGGGAYNDHNASFGKLGTYPSCCPEFTGGSGMGFYLGGWYGLALNDRFRLLGRLTFSTENGSMTDEEQSFVADLRDTAKVVDATFTHQLDATLSSIGIEPLLAFRVVGGLDLMLGARVGLTLTTSFHQTETLTKPEDYGTYLGDDRVWVDTEADIPDAAGVRATLVGGVRYVLPIGRGRSTFLAPEFTYHLPLTGVASNVTWDVAQIRFGIALGWQLSSSPAADTTNQVPAEPPAFIPPPPAVVIVPAPTASITVSGRMPDGTVINDPMIQIEETQVTTLHPLLGHIYFNEGASDIPQRYLEGIERARTDTIGLSPLEAAHGELAIIAQRLAASPRATIKVTGHTSGTATDNGMPLARARAERVRDKLIELGVAPSRISVSASNVPTRATKGSDPEMAVLAAEENRRVEITSSDASISGPVSLGSIAVSVAPSMLRLQSNIYAAGGVRTAQVTLRQGNEVIDMSDQRAVADRYRDVSLETADLRKLTGSPFIASLSVTDSLGKSTEAVDTISVKHLTISNKRVENLGDILVERFELVLFEFNDVAISGDNARLLEYVRSRMKPGTTVKVIGATDVMGSDEYNRDLSLRRAREVARLLNVPDAAVEGIGEADPNFPNDLPEGRAYNRTVVIELVSPVR
;
A
#
# COMPACT_ATOMS: atom_id res chain seq x y z
N MET A 1 5.20 0.00 25.01
CA MET A 1 5.87 0.05 26.33
C MET A 1 7.21 -0.68 26.22
N ILE A 2 8.29 0.03 25.89
CA ILE A 2 9.67 -0.44 26.07
C ILE A 2 10.43 0.75 26.65
N SER A 3 10.92 0.53 27.86
CA SER A 3 11.66 1.45 28.70
C SER A 3 13.16 1.30 28.42
N THR A 4 13.84 2.38 28.03
CA THR A 4 15.31 2.48 28.09
C THR A 4 15.72 3.69 28.94
N PRO A 5 16.50 3.48 30.02
CA PRO A 5 16.80 4.50 31.02
C PRO A 5 18.17 5.14 30.76
N PHE A 6 18.28 6.13 29.87
CA PHE A 6 19.58 6.83 29.68
C PHE A 6 19.47 8.35 29.45
N LEU A 7 18.34 8.97 29.79
CA LEU A 7 18.15 10.43 29.63
C LEU A 7 18.10 11.26 30.93
N ARG A 8 18.54 10.71 32.06
CA ARG A 8 18.55 11.41 33.37
C ARG A 8 19.90 11.26 34.09
N PRO A 9 21.02 11.69 33.49
CA PRO A 9 21.84 12.66 34.25
C PRO A 9 22.54 13.76 33.42
N VAL A 10 22.43 13.79 32.10
CA VAL A 10 23.22 14.75 31.28
C VAL A 10 22.61 16.17 31.26
N LEU A 11 21.30 16.31 31.51
CA LEU A 11 20.62 17.60 31.54
C LEU A 11 20.81 18.43 32.83
N LEU A 12 21.43 17.87 33.89
CA LEU A 12 21.50 18.54 35.20
C LEU A 12 22.88 19.13 35.56
N ALA A 13 23.91 18.96 34.71
CA ALA A 13 25.27 19.45 34.97
C ALA A 13 25.65 20.77 34.25
N LEU A 14 24.75 21.33 33.43
CA LEU A 14 24.99 22.58 32.67
C LEU A 14 24.35 23.82 33.30
N PHE A 15 23.96 23.74 34.57
CA PHE A 15 23.32 24.83 35.31
C PHE A 15 24.20 25.31 36.47
N CYS A 16 25.41 25.78 36.17
CA CYS A 16 26.10 26.72 37.05
C CYS A 16 27.28 27.41 36.33
N SER A 17 27.30 28.75 36.40
CA SER A 17 28.38 29.67 35.99
C SER A 17 28.55 29.84 34.46
N ILE A 18 28.53 31.02 33.82
CA ILE A 18 28.89 32.38 34.24
C ILE A 18 27.98 33.38 33.49
N LEU A 19 27.24 34.18 34.25
CA LEU A 19 26.67 35.46 33.81
C LEU A 19 27.83 36.41 33.48
N GLY A 20 27.97 36.72 32.21
CA GLY A 20 28.90 37.73 31.70
C GLY A 20 28.44 38.19 30.33
N SER A 21 27.42 39.06 30.29
CA SER A 21 27.07 39.80 29.09
C SER A 21 28.22 40.73 28.73
N LEU A 22 29.04 40.33 27.78
CA LEU A 22 30.00 41.21 27.12
C LEU A 22 29.64 41.19 25.63
N ALA A 23 29.39 42.39 25.08
CA ALA A 23 29.10 42.59 23.68
C ALA A 23 30.27 42.08 22.83
N VAL A 24 30.18 40.84 22.37
CA VAL A 24 31.03 40.30 21.31
C VAL A 24 30.50 40.95 20.04
N HIS A 25 31.19 41.99 19.55
CA HIS A 25 30.88 42.58 18.27
C HIS A 25 30.85 41.47 17.21
N ALA A 26 29.82 41.47 16.36
CA ALA A 26 29.64 40.46 15.34
C ALA A 26 30.86 40.39 14.41
N GLN A 27 31.69 39.35 14.56
CA GLN A 27 32.85 39.08 13.72
C GLN A 27 32.60 37.87 12.82
N ASN A 28 33.26 37.88 11.66
CA ASN A 28 33.30 36.73 10.77
C ASN A 28 34.16 35.63 11.40
N GLU A 29 33.82 34.39 11.07
CA GLU A 29 34.41 33.22 11.69
C GLU A 29 34.85 32.24 10.60
N ILE A 30 35.91 31.49 10.83
CA ILE A 30 36.33 30.39 9.97
C ILE A 30 36.77 29.22 10.83
N GLY A 31 36.58 27.99 10.35
CA GLY A 31 36.97 26.84 11.13
C GLY A 31 36.82 25.50 10.44
N ILE A 32 37.05 24.47 11.23
CA ILE A 32 36.82 23.07 10.89
C ILE A 32 35.76 22.49 11.81
N VAL A 33 35.05 21.48 11.34
CA VAL A 33 34.02 20.75 12.09
C VAL A 33 34.12 19.28 11.77
N GLY A 34 33.94 18.43 12.77
CA GLY A 34 33.81 17.00 12.55
C GLY A 34 33.17 16.31 13.75
N GLY A 35 32.68 15.10 13.52
CA GLY A 35 31.98 14.34 14.53
C GLY A 35 31.43 13.01 14.03
N GLY A 36 30.72 12.33 14.93
CA GLY A 36 30.01 11.10 14.63
C GLY A 36 28.63 11.39 14.04
N ALA A 37 28.12 10.44 13.28
CA ALA A 37 26.79 10.47 12.72
C ALA A 37 26.07 9.15 12.98
N TYR A 38 24.80 9.22 13.33
CA TYR A 38 23.87 8.10 13.35
C TYR A 38 22.98 8.22 12.12
N ASN A 39 22.97 7.20 11.28
CA ASN A 39 22.19 7.11 10.05
C ASN A 39 20.99 6.22 10.31
N ASP A 40 19.80 6.76 10.13
CA ASP A 40 18.53 6.06 10.23
C ASP A 40 18.03 5.81 8.81
N HIS A 41 18.05 4.56 8.38
CA HIS A 41 17.64 4.16 7.04
C HIS A 41 16.18 3.74 7.09
N ASN A 42 15.35 4.41 6.30
CA ASN A 42 13.96 4.02 6.08
C ASN A 42 13.82 3.53 4.65
N ALA A 43 13.36 2.29 4.47
CA ALA A 43 13.30 1.64 3.17
C ALA A 43 11.98 0.89 3.00
N SER A 44 11.58 0.68 1.74
CA SER A 44 10.44 -0.14 1.36
C SER A 44 10.70 -0.67 -0.04
N PHE A 45 11.44 -1.79 -0.11
CA PHE A 45 11.70 -2.52 -1.35
C PHE A 45 12.08 -3.98 -1.09
N GLY A 46 11.61 -4.91 -1.93
CA GLY A 46 11.99 -6.32 -1.88
C GLY A 46 13.20 -6.68 -2.76
N LYS A 47 13.65 -5.80 -3.65
CA LYS A 47 14.83 -6.03 -4.51
C LYS A 47 15.47 -4.72 -4.97
N LEU A 48 16.78 -4.74 -5.21
CA LEU A 48 17.51 -3.63 -5.84
C LEU A 48 17.77 -3.94 -7.33
N GLY A 49 17.12 -3.19 -8.23
CA GLY A 49 17.30 -3.35 -9.68
C GLY A 49 17.01 -4.76 -10.19
N THR A 50 18.01 -5.41 -10.78
CA THR A 50 17.92 -6.78 -11.31
C THR A 50 18.57 -7.82 -10.40
N TYR A 51 19.11 -7.42 -9.24
CA TYR A 51 19.76 -8.36 -8.33
C TYR A 51 18.69 -9.24 -7.68
N PRO A 52 18.90 -10.58 -7.65
CA PRO A 52 17.95 -11.48 -7.04
C PRO A 52 17.81 -11.15 -5.55
N SER A 53 16.58 -11.22 -5.05
CA SER A 53 16.33 -11.24 -3.62
C SER A 53 15.04 -12.02 -3.37
N CYS A 54 15.08 -12.84 -2.33
CA CYS A 54 13.92 -13.54 -1.80
C CYS A 54 13.31 -12.80 -0.60
N CYS A 55 13.94 -11.71 -0.14
CA CYS A 55 13.41 -10.84 0.90
C CYS A 55 12.04 -10.26 0.47
N PRO A 56 10.98 -10.45 1.27
CA PRO A 56 9.68 -9.84 0.98
C PRO A 56 9.77 -8.32 0.89
N GLU A 57 10.46 -7.70 1.85
CA GLU A 57 10.69 -6.26 1.91
C GLU A 57 11.74 -5.87 2.96
N PHE A 58 12.73 -5.05 2.58
CA PHE A 58 13.56 -4.30 3.53
C PHE A 58 12.80 -3.07 4.02
N THR A 59 12.50 -3.01 5.32
CA THR A 59 11.69 -1.95 5.95
C THR A 59 12.52 -0.83 6.58
N GLY A 60 13.83 -1.04 6.77
CA GLY A 60 14.73 -0.05 7.34
C GLY A 60 15.93 -0.66 8.05
N GLY A 61 16.76 0.21 8.59
CA GLY A 61 17.99 -0.18 9.26
C GLY A 61 18.72 1.01 9.85
N SER A 62 19.92 0.78 10.35
CA SER A 62 20.72 1.87 10.91
C SER A 62 22.20 1.64 10.68
N GLY A 63 22.98 2.70 10.78
CA GLY A 63 24.42 2.59 10.73
C GLY A 63 25.13 3.78 11.32
N MET A 64 26.39 3.56 11.67
CA MET A 64 27.26 4.61 12.18
C MET A 64 28.03 5.23 11.01
N GLY A 65 28.18 6.55 11.08
CA GLY A 65 29.00 7.32 10.17
C GLY A 65 29.82 8.37 10.90
N PHE A 66 30.49 9.18 10.11
CA PHE A 66 31.19 10.37 10.53
C PHE A 66 31.05 11.45 9.47
N TYR A 67 31.29 12.68 9.89
CA TYR A 67 31.40 13.81 9.00
C TYR A 67 32.61 14.67 9.35
N LEU A 68 33.16 15.34 8.34
CA LEU A 68 34.27 16.27 8.49
C LEU A 68 34.11 17.39 7.46
N GLY A 69 34.41 18.62 7.83
CA GLY A 69 34.30 19.75 6.92
C GLY A 69 34.98 21.02 7.39
N GLY A 70 35.09 21.95 6.45
CA GLY A 70 35.44 23.34 6.72
C GLY A 70 34.19 24.21 6.72
N TRP A 71 34.22 25.32 7.45
CA TRP A 71 33.11 26.27 7.47
C TRP A 71 33.58 27.71 7.58
N TYR A 72 32.76 28.61 7.04
CA TYR A 72 32.91 30.06 7.13
C TYR A 72 31.61 30.67 7.66
N GLY A 73 31.72 31.60 8.59
CA GLY A 73 30.59 32.30 9.21
C GLY A 73 30.64 33.79 8.92
N LEU A 74 29.62 34.30 8.24
CA LEU A 74 29.42 35.74 8.01
C LEU A 74 28.50 36.30 9.11
N ALA A 75 29.04 37.21 9.92
CA ALA A 75 28.26 37.95 10.91
C ALA A 75 27.35 38.96 10.21
N LEU A 76 26.03 38.82 10.36
CA LEU A 76 25.05 39.78 9.83
C LEU A 76 24.74 40.87 10.86
N ASN A 77 24.65 40.48 12.12
CA ASN A 77 24.55 41.34 13.30
C ASN A 77 24.88 40.51 14.56
N ASP A 78 24.70 41.07 15.76
CA ASP A 78 25.04 40.40 17.01
C ASP A 78 24.20 39.13 17.31
N ARG A 79 23.06 38.95 16.62
CA ARG A 79 22.16 37.78 16.79
C ARG A 79 22.15 36.82 15.62
N PHE A 80 22.39 37.28 14.40
CA PHE A 80 22.25 36.48 13.19
C PHE A 80 23.60 36.28 12.50
N ARG A 81 23.87 35.04 12.11
CA ARG A 81 25.06 34.64 11.35
C ARG A 81 24.67 33.68 10.24
N LEU A 82 25.26 33.86 9.06
CA LEU A 82 25.17 32.91 7.97
C LEU A 82 26.41 32.01 7.99
N LEU A 83 26.21 30.70 8.13
CA LEU A 83 27.28 29.70 8.06
C LEU A 83 27.23 29.03 6.69
N GLY A 84 28.33 29.04 5.96
CA GLY A 84 28.53 28.19 4.80
C GLY A 84 29.52 27.09 5.15
N ARG A 85 29.12 25.82 5.03
CA ARG A 85 30.02 24.67 5.25
C ARG A 85 30.23 23.87 3.99
N LEU A 86 31.39 23.22 3.90
CA LEU A 86 31.68 22.16 2.94
C LEU A 86 32.01 20.90 3.74
N THR A 87 31.17 19.87 3.64
CA THR A 87 31.21 18.67 4.50
C THR A 87 31.26 17.39 3.68
N PHE A 88 32.25 16.55 3.97
CA PHE A 88 32.25 15.13 3.64
C PHE A 88 31.47 14.38 4.73
N SER A 89 30.60 13.46 4.35
CA SER A 89 29.73 12.70 5.25
C SER A 89 29.57 11.26 4.77
N THR A 90 29.60 10.31 5.69
CA THR A 90 29.24 8.91 5.45
C THR A 90 27.83 8.62 5.96
N GLU A 91 27.07 7.87 5.16
CA GLU A 91 25.65 7.56 5.36
C GLU A 91 25.45 6.03 5.33
N ASN A 92 26.41 5.27 5.86
CA ASN A 92 26.38 3.82 5.89
C ASN A 92 25.23 3.28 6.75
N GLY A 93 24.69 2.12 6.39
CA GLY A 93 23.61 1.46 7.12
C GLY A 93 23.53 -0.03 6.85
N SER A 94 23.06 -0.79 7.84
CA SER A 94 22.75 -2.21 7.72
C SER A 94 21.25 -2.40 7.92
N MET A 95 20.63 -3.16 7.03
CA MET A 95 19.22 -3.57 7.11
C MET A 95 19.16 -5.08 7.26
N THR A 96 18.25 -5.56 8.09
CA THR A 96 18.06 -6.99 8.33
C THR A 96 16.58 -7.29 8.40
N ASP A 97 16.15 -8.33 7.69
CA ASP A 97 14.81 -8.90 7.77
C ASP A 97 14.88 -10.39 8.08
N GLU A 98 13.90 -10.91 8.82
CA GLU A 98 13.80 -12.33 9.15
C GLU A 98 12.49 -12.91 8.62
N GLU A 99 12.60 -13.85 7.69
CA GLU A 99 11.48 -14.57 7.12
C GLU A 99 11.31 -15.94 7.82
N GLN A 100 10.11 -16.19 8.33
CA GLN A 100 9.72 -17.51 8.81
C GLN A 100 9.11 -18.31 7.66
N SER A 101 9.71 -19.47 7.39
CA SER A 101 9.23 -20.41 6.38
C SER A 101 9.46 -21.83 6.89
N PHE A 102 9.54 -22.81 6.01
CA PHE A 102 9.76 -24.18 6.39
C PHE A 102 10.80 -24.86 5.52
N VAL A 103 11.58 -25.76 6.13
CA VAL A 103 12.49 -26.67 5.43
C VAL A 103 12.07 -28.11 5.67
N ALA A 104 12.30 -28.97 4.68
CA ALA A 104 12.09 -30.40 4.83
C ALA A 104 13.28 -31.01 5.59
N ASP A 105 13.03 -31.63 6.74
CA ASP A 105 13.99 -32.53 7.38
C ASP A 105 13.80 -33.94 6.80
N LEU A 106 14.80 -34.40 6.03
CA LEU A 106 14.79 -35.70 5.36
C LEU A 106 15.72 -36.73 6.04
N ARG A 107 16.30 -36.43 7.21
CA ARG A 107 17.29 -37.30 7.86
C ARG A 107 16.70 -38.61 8.41
N ASP A 108 15.48 -38.56 8.95
CA ASP A 108 14.82 -39.72 9.59
C ASP A 108 13.46 -40.05 8.93
N THR A 109 12.46 -39.20 9.17
CA THR A 109 11.12 -39.25 8.57
C THR A 109 10.86 -37.88 7.97
N ALA A 110 10.37 -37.83 6.73
CA ALA A 110 10.08 -36.59 6.05
C ALA A 110 9.10 -35.76 6.89
N LYS A 111 9.61 -34.70 7.50
CA LYS A 111 8.85 -33.76 8.32
C LYS A 111 9.20 -32.34 7.89
N VAL A 112 8.21 -31.47 7.96
CA VAL A 112 8.37 -30.04 7.71
C VAL A 112 8.71 -29.39 9.05
N VAL A 113 9.77 -28.61 9.09
CA VAL A 113 10.21 -27.90 10.30
C VAL A 113 10.31 -26.42 9.99
N ASP A 114 9.91 -25.60 10.96
CA ASP A 114 10.02 -24.14 10.90
C ASP A 114 11.49 -23.76 10.66
N ALA A 115 11.69 -22.84 9.73
CA ALA A 115 12.98 -22.31 9.34
C ALA A 115 12.95 -20.79 9.38
N THR A 116 14.09 -20.21 9.75
CA THR A 116 14.29 -18.76 9.71
C THR A 116 15.36 -18.45 8.70
N PHE A 117 15.00 -17.60 7.74
CA PHE A 117 15.90 -17.06 6.73
C PHE A 117 16.16 -15.60 7.09
N THR A 118 17.43 -15.24 7.24
CA THR A 118 17.86 -13.87 7.55
C THR A 118 18.36 -13.23 6.28
N HIS A 119 17.70 -12.15 5.87
CA HIS A 119 18.05 -11.32 4.73
C HIS A 119 18.81 -10.10 5.24
N GLN A 120 20.03 -9.86 4.76
CA GLN A 120 20.86 -8.74 5.20
C GLN A 120 21.34 -7.91 4.01
N LEU A 121 21.29 -6.60 4.17
CA LEU A 121 21.77 -5.63 3.18
C LEU A 121 22.59 -4.54 3.87
N ASP A 122 23.88 -4.50 3.57
CA ASP A 122 24.84 -3.53 4.08
C ASP A 122 25.14 -2.48 3.00
N ALA A 123 24.76 -1.23 3.26
CA ALA A 123 24.95 -0.10 2.36
C ALA A 123 26.16 0.75 2.76
N THR A 124 27.04 1.02 1.78
CA THR A 124 28.18 1.94 1.93
C THR A 124 27.93 3.20 1.10
N LEU A 125 27.65 4.30 1.80
CA LEU A 125 27.24 5.57 1.20
C LEU A 125 28.14 6.71 1.66
N SER A 126 28.59 7.56 0.73
CA SER A 126 29.31 8.79 1.08
C SER A 126 28.99 9.95 0.15
N SER A 127 29.04 11.18 0.68
CA SER A 127 28.77 12.40 -0.07
C SER A 127 29.64 13.58 0.38
N ILE A 128 29.96 14.47 -0.56
CA ILE A 128 30.57 15.77 -0.28
C ILE A 128 29.60 16.89 -0.65
N GLY A 129 29.33 17.82 0.26
CA GLY A 129 28.26 18.79 0.04
C GLY A 129 28.43 20.12 0.73
N ILE A 130 27.72 21.12 0.20
CA ILE A 130 27.62 22.44 0.79
C ILE A 130 26.42 22.52 1.74
N GLU A 131 26.58 23.24 2.83
CA GLU A 131 25.58 23.35 3.89
C GLU A 131 25.45 24.82 4.33
N PRO A 132 24.60 25.62 3.65
CA PRO A 132 24.22 26.95 4.10
C PRO A 132 23.23 26.88 5.28
N LEU A 133 23.57 27.53 6.38
CA LEU A 133 22.79 27.54 7.63
C LEU A 133 22.66 28.96 8.15
N LEU A 134 21.46 29.34 8.58
CA LEU A 134 21.22 30.52 9.39
C LEU A 134 21.37 30.12 10.86
N ALA A 135 22.30 30.77 11.56
CA ALA A 135 22.50 30.63 13.00
C ALA A 135 21.92 31.86 13.72
N PHE A 136 20.97 31.61 14.64
CA PHE A 136 20.33 32.60 15.49
C PHE A 136 20.77 32.42 16.94
N ARG A 137 21.42 33.43 17.50
CA ARG A 137 21.87 33.46 18.89
C ARG A 137 20.70 33.71 19.84
N VAL A 138 20.38 32.71 20.64
CA VAL A 138 19.28 32.77 21.61
C VAL A 138 19.74 33.45 22.90
N VAL A 139 20.78 32.91 23.52
CA VAL A 139 21.33 33.40 24.79
C VAL A 139 22.76 32.95 24.98
N GLY A 140 23.63 33.84 25.46
CA GLY A 140 25.04 33.52 25.68
C GLY A 140 25.71 33.04 24.39
N GLY A 141 26.34 31.85 24.43
CA GLY A 141 26.94 31.19 23.27
C GLY A 141 26.01 30.22 22.53
N LEU A 142 24.73 30.10 22.91
CA LEU A 142 23.79 29.16 22.30
C LEU A 142 23.18 29.71 21.01
N ASP A 143 23.44 29.01 19.91
CA ASP A 143 22.92 29.31 18.58
C ASP A 143 21.95 28.19 18.13
N LEU A 144 20.77 28.58 17.64
CA LEU A 144 19.87 27.72 16.88
C LEU A 144 20.24 27.79 15.41
N MET A 145 20.33 26.64 14.75
CA MET A 145 20.72 26.52 13.35
C MET A 145 19.59 25.96 12.52
N LEU A 146 19.33 26.59 11.37
CA LEU A 146 18.38 26.10 10.37
C LEU A 146 18.93 26.35 8.97
N GLY A 147 18.81 25.36 8.08
CA GLY A 147 19.19 25.52 6.69
C GLY A 147 19.03 24.23 5.91
N ALA A 148 19.87 24.02 4.91
CA ALA A 148 19.83 22.84 4.06
C ALA A 148 21.24 22.39 3.70
N ARG A 149 21.38 21.12 3.32
CA ARG A 149 22.62 20.57 2.74
C ARG A 149 22.31 20.03 1.36
N VAL A 150 23.17 20.30 0.39
CA VAL A 150 23.15 19.70 -0.94
C VAL A 150 24.53 19.09 -1.19
N GLY A 151 24.57 17.78 -1.38
CA GLY A 151 25.80 17.01 -1.57
C GLY A 151 25.83 16.20 -2.85
N LEU A 152 27.01 16.07 -3.44
CA LEU A 152 27.32 15.14 -4.51
C LEU A 152 27.68 13.80 -3.90
N THR A 153 27.04 12.75 -4.41
CA THR A 153 27.28 11.38 -3.97
C THR A 153 28.62 10.89 -4.54
N LEU A 154 29.44 10.24 -3.71
CA LEU A 154 30.78 9.75 -4.05
C LEU A 154 30.87 8.23 -4.08
N THR A 155 30.19 7.54 -3.17
CA THR A 155 30.18 6.07 -3.06
C THR A 155 28.77 5.60 -2.84
N THR A 156 28.34 4.60 -3.61
CA THR A 156 27.01 3.98 -3.57
C THR A 156 27.13 2.49 -3.85
N SER A 157 27.57 1.72 -2.87
CA SER A 157 27.65 0.26 -2.98
C SER A 157 26.82 -0.43 -1.91
N PHE A 158 26.45 -1.68 -2.18
CA PHE A 158 25.78 -2.54 -1.23
C PHE A 158 26.36 -3.96 -1.26
N HIS A 159 26.30 -4.64 -0.11
CA HIS A 159 26.55 -6.06 0.03
C HIS A 159 25.29 -6.72 0.57
N GLN A 160 24.74 -7.70 -0.16
CA GLN A 160 23.52 -8.42 0.19
C GLN A 160 23.84 -9.89 0.43
N THR A 161 23.27 -10.44 1.51
CA THR A 161 23.35 -11.85 1.86
C THR A 161 21.99 -12.38 2.31
N GLU A 162 21.65 -13.63 1.97
CA GLU A 162 20.49 -14.34 2.53
C GLU A 162 20.99 -15.63 3.19
N THR A 163 20.67 -15.85 4.45
CA THR A 163 21.24 -16.96 5.23
C THR A 163 20.14 -17.76 5.90
N LEU A 164 20.17 -19.08 5.75
CA LEU A 164 19.38 -19.98 6.58
C LEU A 164 19.99 -20.01 7.99
N THR A 165 19.39 -19.29 8.92
CA THR A 165 19.89 -19.18 10.30
C THR A 165 19.29 -20.24 11.22
N LYS A 166 18.05 -20.67 10.96
CA LYS A 166 17.42 -21.79 11.69
C LYS A 166 16.75 -22.78 10.73
N PRO A 167 16.83 -24.09 10.99
CA PRO A 167 17.53 -24.74 12.11
C PRO A 167 19.06 -24.66 11.96
N GLU A 168 19.80 -24.58 13.08
CA GLU A 168 21.25 -24.35 13.10
C GLU A 168 22.07 -25.55 12.57
N ASP A 169 21.52 -26.77 12.68
CA ASP A 169 22.22 -28.04 12.50
C ASP A 169 21.89 -28.78 11.19
N TYR A 170 20.92 -28.30 10.40
CA TYR A 170 20.55 -28.86 9.09
C TYR A 170 19.78 -27.87 8.22
N GLY A 171 19.53 -28.25 6.97
CA GLY A 171 18.94 -27.39 5.95
C GLY A 171 20.03 -26.64 5.18
N THR A 172 19.88 -26.62 3.87
CA THR A 172 20.73 -25.93 2.90
C THR A 172 19.83 -25.38 1.80
N TYR A 173 20.35 -24.44 1.02
CA TYR A 173 19.73 -24.05 -0.25
C TYR A 173 19.99 -25.14 -1.31
N LEU A 174 19.91 -24.81 -2.60
CA LEU A 174 20.29 -25.75 -3.67
C LEU A 174 21.78 -26.15 -3.53
N GLY A 175 22.05 -27.33 -2.97
CA GLY A 175 23.41 -27.83 -2.70
C GLY A 175 23.71 -27.97 -1.21
N ASP A 176 24.94 -27.66 -0.81
CA ASP A 176 25.43 -27.78 0.58
C ASP A 176 25.54 -26.43 1.32
N ASP A 177 25.26 -25.30 0.65
CA ASP A 177 25.45 -23.96 1.19
C ASP A 177 24.25 -23.46 2.00
N ARG A 178 24.55 -22.73 3.08
CA ARG A 178 23.56 -22.08 3.96
C ARG A 178 23.39 -20.59 3.70
N VAL A 179 24.18 -20.05 2.78
CA VAL A 179 24.05 -18.68 2.27
C VAL A 179 23.59 -18.78 0.83
N TRP A 180 22.52 -18.06 0.52
CA TRP A 180 21.96 -17.85 -0.79
C TRP A 180 22.08 -16.37 -1.10
N VAL A 181 22.33 -16.03 -2.37
CA VAL A 181 22.50 -14.64 -2.81
C VAL A 181 23.56 -13.90 -1.98
N ASP A 182 24.83 -14.09 -2.32
CA ASP A 182 25.95 -13.28 -1.82
C ASP A 182 26.39 -12.34 -2.95
N THR A 183 25.98 -11.08 -2.88
CA THR A 183 26.16 -10.11 -3.97
C THR A 183 26.71 -8.79 -3.46
N GLU A 184 27.84 -8.36 -4.03
CA GLU A 184 28.42 -7.03 -3.81
C GLU A 184 28.39 -6.25 -5.13
N ALA A 185 27.77 -5.08 -5.14
CA ALA A 185 27.61 -4.25 -6.34
C ALA A 185 27.32 -2.77 -6.01
N ASP A 186 27.32 -1.92 -7.05
CA ASP A 186 26.83 -0.55 -6.96
C ASP A 186 25.30 -0.51 -6.89
N ILE A 187 24.76 0.44 -6.13
CA ILE A 187 23.30 0.63 -6.00
C ILE A 187 22.73 1.13 -7.33
N PRO A 188 21.78 0.40 -7.96
CA PRO A 188 21.16 0.81 -9.21
C PRO A 188 20.37 2.11 -9.08
N ASP A 189 20.43 2.98 -10.09
CA ASP A 189 19.70 4.25 -10.14
C ASP A 189 19.92 5.15 -8.91
N ALA A 190 21.11 5.06 -8.31
CA ALA A 190 21.49 5.85 -7.15
C ALA A 190 21.43 7.36 -7.45
N ALA A 191 20.90 8.13 -6.50
CA ALA A 191 20.78 9.57 -6.61
C ALA A 191 22.18 10.22 -6.62
N GLY A 192 22.54 10.86 -7.73
CA GLY A 192 23.82 11.58 -7.84
C GLY A 192 23.92 12.82 -6.96
N VAL A 193 22.78 13.35 -6.49
CA VAL A 193 22.68 14.51 -5.60
C VAL A 193 21.80 14.18 -4.41
N ARG A 194 22.27 14.53 -3.21
CA ARG A 194 21.61 14.32 -1.92
C ARG A 194 21.24 15.68 -1.30
N ALA A 195 19.95 15.94 -1.13
CA ALA A 195 19.46 17.14 -0.47
C ALA A 195 18.81 16.81 0.88
N THR A 196 19.11 17.62 1.91
CA THR A 196 18.53 17.47 3.26
C THR A 196 18.17 18.82 3.85
N LEU A 197 17.13 18.89 4.66
CA LEU A 197 16.85 20.01 5.55
C LEU A 197 17.62 19.81 6.85
N VAL A 198 18.27 20.87 7.35
CA VAL A 198 19.15 20.80 8.53
C VAL A 198 18.60 21.68 9.63
N GLY A 199 18.38 21.10 10.81
CA GLY A 199 18.04 21.82 12.04
C GLY A 199 18.96 21.41 13.18
N GLY A 200 19.39 22.33 14.03
CA GLY A 200 20.29 21.97 15.11
C GLY A 200 20.60 23.06 16.12
N VAL A 201 21.50 22.73 17.03
CA VAL A 201 22.01 23.61 18.08
C VAL A 201 23.52 23.60 18.08
N ARG A 202 24.11 24.76 18.37
CA ARG A 202 25.55 24.95 18.55
C ARG A 202 25.80 25.78 19.80
N TYR A 203 26.78 25.41 20.63
CA TYR A 203 27.13 26.19 21.82
C TYR A 203 28.59 26.67 21.77
N VAL A 204 28.82 27.96 21.59
CA VAL A 204 30.16 28.55 21.43
C VAL A 204 30.85 28.75 22.78
N LEU A 205 32.00 28.10 22.94
CA LEU A 205 32.89 28.12 24.10
C LEU A 205 34.22 28.79 23.73
N PRO A 206 34.44 30.08 24.07
CA PRO A 206 35.71 30.75 23.83
C PRO A 206 36.85 30.06 24.58
N ILE A 207 37.95 29.76 23.89
CA ILE A 207 39.16 29.15 24.46
C ILE A 207 40.40 30.01 24.17
N GLY A 208 41.20 30.28 25.20
CA GLY A 208 42.48 31.02 25.08
C GLY A 208 42.45 32.48 25.58
N ARG A 209 43.66 33.04 25.82
CA ARG A 209 43.87 34.35 26.47
C ARG A 209 43.46 35.57 25.63
N GLY A 210 43.07 35.39 24.37
CA GLY A 210 42.65 36.46 23.45
C GLY A 210 41.22 36.34 22.89
N ARG A 211 40.44 35.32 23.30
CA ARG A 211 39.06 35.03 22.83
C ARG A 211 38.85 34.90 21.31
N SER A 212 39.92 34.90 20.52
CA SER A 212 39.87 34.74 19.07
C SER A 212 39.67 33.30 18.62
N THR A 213 39.84 32.31 19.50
CA THR A 213 39.60 30.88 19.24
C THR A 213 38.44 30.38 20.10
N PHE A 214 37.64 29.46 19.57
CA PHE A 214 36.55 28.84 20.31
C PHE A 214 36.34 27.39 19.89
N LEU A 215 35.78 26.61 20.81
CA LEU A 215 35.18 25.31 20.52
C LEU A 215 33.67 25.46 20.50
N ALA A 216 33.01 24.66 19.69
CA ALA A 216 31.57 24.70 19.54
C ALA A 216 31.03 23.28 19.38
N PRO A 217 30.64 22.59 20.47
CA PRO A 217 29.83 21.38 20.35
C PRO A 217 28.54 21.68 19.59
N GLU A 218 28.18 20.76 18.71
CA GLU A 218 27.05 20.87 17.79
C GLU A 218 26.24 19.58 17.77
N PHE A 219 24.93 19.73 17.67
CA PHE A 219 23.99 18.66 17.40
C PHE A 219 23.10 19.10 16.24
N THR A 220 23.08 18.34 15.15
CA THR A 220 22.23 18.62 13.98
C THR A 220 21.44 17.40 13.57
N TYR A 221 20.21 17.63 13.11
CA TYR A 221 19.34 16.65 12.49
C TYR A 221 19.17 17.00 11.02
N HIS A 222 19.43 16.02 10.15
CA HIS A 222 19.33 16.12 8.71
C HIS A 222 18.13 15.29 8.26
N LEU A 223 17.07 15.96 7.83
CA LEU A 223 15.88 15.36 7.27
C LEU A 223 16.05 15.21 5.75
N PRO A 224 15.95 14.00 5.18
CA PRO A 224 16.17 13.79 3.74
C PRO A 224 15.05 14.43 2.92
N LEU A 225 15.43 15.05 1.80
CA LEU A 225 14.52 15.55 0.76
C LEU A 225 14.64 14.74 -0.54
N THR A 226 15.65 13.88 -0.64
CA THR A 226 15.95 13.02 -1.78
C THR A 226 16.35 11.63 -1.29
N GLY A 227 15.81 10.58 -1.93
CA GLY A 227 16.16 9.19 -1.64
C GLY A 227 17.58 8.79 -2.05
N VAL A 228 17.96 7.57 -1.69
CA VAL A 228 19.27 6.95 -2.00
C VAL A 228 19.30 6.49 -3.45
N ALA A 229 18.19 5.93 -3.94
CA ALA A 229 17.99 5.52 -5.32
C ALA A 229 16.60 5.97 -5.79
N SER A 230 16.44 6.15 -7.10
CA SER A 230 15.20 6.68 -7.69
C SER A 230 14.18 5.60 -8.07
N ASN A 231 14.60 4.35 -8.12
CA ASN A 231 13.77 3.19 -8.49
C ASN A 231 13.12 2.48 -7.29
N VAL A 232 13.50 2.85 -6.07
CA VAL A 232 13.01 2.27 -4.81
C VAL A 232 12.75 3.34 -3.77
N THR A 233 11.88 3.05 -2.81
CA THR A 233 11.66 3.91 -1.64
C THR A 233 12.80 3.65 -0.64
N TRP A 234 13.76 4.57 -0.56
CA TRP A 234 14.85 4.48 0.42
C TRP A 234 15.38 5.86 0.79
N ASP A 235 15.14 6.27 2.02
CA ASP A 235 15.59 7.53 2.60
C ASP A 235 16.56 7.31 3.77
N VAL A 236 17.43 8.29 4.02
CA VAL A 236 18.35 8.25 5.16
C VAL A 236 18.26 9.57 5.92
N ALA A 237 17.72 9.52 7.13
CA ALA A 237 17.82 10.62 8.09
C ALA A 237 19.12 10.50 8.87
N GLN A 238 19.72 11.63 9.24
CA GLN A 238 21.02 11.61 9.91
C GLN A 238 21.03 12.54 11.12
N ILE A 239 21.41 11.99 12.27
CA ILE A 239 21.72 12.74 13.49
C ILE A 239 23.23 12.89 13.58
N ARG A 240 23.72 14.13 13.67
CA ARG A 240 25.15 14.41 13.83
C ARG A 240 25.42 15.01 15.20
N PHE A 241 26.49 14.51 15.82
CA PHE A 241 27.06 15.10 17.01
C PHE A 241 28.55 15.34 16.78
N GLY A 242 28.99 16.58 16.93
CA GLY A 242 30.37 16.93 16.65
C GLY A 242 30.83 18.19 17.37
N ILE A 243 32.07 18.56 17.08
CA ILE A 243 32.72 19.73 17.66
C ILE A 243 33.32 20.54 16.53
N ALA A 244 32.97 21.81 16.46
CA ALA A 244 33.65 22.78 15.61
C ALA A 244 34.75 23.50 16.38
N LEU A 245 35.90 23.66 15.73
CA LEU A 245 36.98 24.53 16.16
C LEU A 245 36.99 25.74 15.23
N GLY A 246 36.88 26.95 15.79
CA GLY A 246 36.77 28.18 15.02
C GLY A 246 37.66 29.30 15.49
N TRP A 247 37.95 30.22 14.57
CA TRP A 247 38.69 31.45 14.79
C TRP A 247 37.88 32.66 14.33
N GLN A 248 37.87 33.72 15.13
CA GLN A 248 37.27 35.00 14.78
C GLN A 248 38.24 35.82 13.93
N LEU A 249 37.76 36.35 12.81
CA LEU A 249 38.49 37.22 11.90
C LEU A 249 38.31 38.68 12.37
N SER A 250 39.40 39.35 12.71
CA SER A 250 39.36 40.77 13.06
C SER A 250 39.02 41.62 11.84
N SER A 251 37.94 42.41 11.92
CA SER A 251 37.64 43.44 10.93
C SER A 251 38.31 44.77 11.30
N SER A 252 38.97 45.40 10.32
CA SER A 252 39.42 46.79 10.35
C SER A 252 38.24 47.75 10.59
N PRO A 253 38.40 48.92 11.24
CA PRO A 253 37.29 49.84 11.48
C PRO A 253 36.79 50.42 10.15
N ALA A 254 35.50 50.24 9.86
CA ALA A 254 34.85 50.91 8.74
C ALA A 254 34.69 52.41 9.03
N ALA A 255 34.85 53.19 7.97
CA ALA A 255 34.92 54.63 7.96
C ALA A 255 33.64 55.34 8.44
N ASP A 256 33.91 56.53 8.96
CA ASP A 256 33.02 57.58 9.47
C ASP A 256 31.83 57.90 8.53
N THR A 257 30.64 58.03 9.11
CA THR A 257 29.43 58.52 8.44
C THR A 257 28.92 59.77 9.13
N THR A 258 29.57 60.91 8.87
CA THR A 258 28.98 62.22 9.11
C THR A 258 28.65 62.89 7.79
N ASN A 259 27.36 63.00 7.47
CA ASN A 259 26.77 64.17 6.81
C ASN A 259 25.24 64.08 6.86
N GLN A 260 24.65 64.81 7.82
CA GLN A 260 23.24 65.21 7.77
C GLN A 260 23.10 66.49 6.95
N VAL A 261 22.09 66.54 6.09
CA VAL A 261 21.55 67.77 5.50
C VAL A 261 20.05 67.81 5.82
N PRO A 262 19.46 68.93 6.28
CA PRO A 262 18.03 69.02 6.56
C PRO A 262 17.24 69.35 5.29
N ALA A 263 16.09 68.69 5.10
CA ALA A 263 15.13 69.04 4.04
C ALA A 263 13.82 69.59 4.64
N GLU A 264 13.37 70.70 4.07
CA GLU A 264 12.11 71.43 4.34
C GLU A 264 10.84 70.61 4.05
N PRO A 265 9.68 71.02 4.63
CA PRO A 265 8.41 70.31 4.48
C PRO A 265 7.63 70.73 3.21
N PRO A 266 6.88 69.82 2.54
CA PRO A 266 5.85 70.22 1.59
C PRO A 266 4.42 70.11 2.14
N ALA A 267 3.55 70.86 1.47
CA ALA A 267 2.26 71.36 1.90
C ALA A 267 1.09 70.36 1.87
N PHE A 268 0.03 70.75 2.60
CA PHE A 268 -1.30 70.15 2.65
C PHE A 268 -1.97 70.04 1.27
N ILE A 269 -2.54 68.86 0.98
CA ILE A 269 -3.54 68.61 -0.06
C ILE A 269 -4.83 68.15 0.65
N PRO A 270 -6.05 68.62 0.27
CA PRO A 270 -7.28 68.16 0.90
C PRO A 270 -7.60 66.70 0.52
N PRO A 271 -8.29 65.93 1.41
CA PRO A 271 -8.57 64.53 1.15
C PRO A 271 -9.63 64.36 0.05
N PRO A 272 -9.47 63.36 -0.85
CA PRO A 272 -10.53 62.95 -1.76
C PRO A 272 -11.70 62.31 -0.98
N PRO A 273 -12.91 62.25 -1.56
CA PRO A 273 -14.07 61.64 -0.90
C PRO A 273 -13.78 60.18 -0.54
N ALA A 274 -14.27 59.75 0.62
CA ALA A 274 -14.12 58.38 1.10
C ALA A 274 -14.61 57.40 0.04
N VAL A 275 -13.67 56.66 -0.57
CA VAL A 275 -14.00 55.51 -1.39
C VAL A 275 -14.64 54.49 -0.47
N VAL A 276 -15.91 54.14 -0.71
CA VAL A 276 -16.57 53.05 0.01
C VAL A 276 -15.88 51.75 -0.41
N ILE A 277 -14.92 51.30 0.38
CA ILE A 277 -14.24 50.02 0.16
C ILE A 277 -15.23 48.94 0.57
N VAL A 278 -15.90 48.33 -0.40
CA VAL A 278 -16.67 47.09 -0.15
C VAL A 278 -15.67 46.03 0.30
N PRO A 279 -15.83 45.41 1.48
CA PRO A 279 -14.90 44.37 1.94
C PRO A 279 -14.89 43.17 0.97
N ALA A 280 -13.75 42.49 0.87
CA ALA A 280 -13.66 41.23 0.13
C ALA A 280 -14.59 40.18 0.75
N PRO A 281 -15.07 39.19 -0.02
CA PRO A 281 -15.86 38.09 0.53
C PRO A 281 -15.07 37.35 1.62
N THR A 282 -15.77 36.90 2.64
CA THR A 282 -15.24 35.97 3.65
C THR A 282 -15.94 34.63 3.50
N ALA A 283 -15.18 33.55 3.51
CA ALA A 283 -15.70 32.20 3.42
C ALA A 283 -15.07 31.32 4.50
N SER A 284 -15.80 30.30 4.94
CA SER A 284 -15.27 29.18 5.72
C SER A 284 -15.90 27.89 5.21
N ILE A 285 -15.12 26.83 5.28
CA ILE A 285 -15.55 25.47 5.03
C ILE A 285 -15.22 24.65 6.27
N THR A 286 -16.16 23.82 6.70
CA THR A 286 -15.98 22.91 7.85
C THR A 286 -16.40 21.52 7.42
N VAL A 287 -15.59 20.52 7.75
CA VAL A 287 -15.86 19.13 7.40
C VAL A 287 -16.32 18.34 8.62
N SER A 288 -17.38 17.55 8.43
CA SER A 288 -17.85 16.58 9.42
C SER A 288 -17.96 15.19 8.79
N GLY A 289 -17.66 14.16 9.56
CA GLY A 289 -17.79 12.76 9.15
C GLY A 289 -19.12 12.17 9.58
N ARG A 290 -19.67 11.25 8.79
CA ARG A 290 -20.85 10.46 9.18
C ARG A 290 -20.52 8.98 9.13
N MET A 291 -20.74 8.30 10.25
CA MET A 291 -20.56 6.85 10.39
C MET A 291 -21.78 6.10 9.83
N PRO A 292 -21.65 4.80 9.49
CA PRO A 292 -22.76 3.99 8.98
C PRO A 292 -23.98 3.93 9.92
N ASP A 293 -23.78 4.03 11.24
CA ASP A 293 -24.83 4.07 12.25
C ASP A 293 -25.56 5.45 12.34
N GLY A 294 -25.12 6.41 11.55
CA GLY A 294 -25.65 7.78 11.50
C GLY A 294 -24.97 8.76 12.44
N THR A 295 -24.00 8.33 13.26
CA THR A 295 -23.23 9.20 14.17
C THR A 295 -22.44 10.24 13.37
N VAL A 296 -22.44 11.49 13.84
CA VAL A 296 -21.72 12.61 13.22
C VAL A 296 -20.47 12.95 14.04
N ILE A 297 -19.32 13.06 13.37
CA ILE A 297 -18.02 13.38 13.95
C ILE A 297 -17.59 14.75 13.43
N ASN A 298 -17.45 15.72 14.33
CA ASN A 298 -16.83 17.01 13.98
C ASN A 298 -15.31 16.82 13.92
N ASP A 299 -14.65 17.47 12.95
CA ASP A 299 -13.21 17.32 12.67
C ASP A 299 -12.80 15.85 12.45
N PRO A 300 -13.36 15.18 11.43
CA PRO A 300 -13.16 13.74 11.24
C PRO A 300 -11.69 13.41 10.96
N MET A 301 -11.27 12.24 11.40
CA MET A 301 -10.07 11.57 10.91
C MET A 301 -10.52 10.43 10.01
N ILE A 302 -10.04 10.39 8.76
CA ILE A 302 -10.36 9.32 7.83
C ILE A 302 -9.42 8.15 8.12
N GLN A 303 -9.97 7.07 8.65
CA GLN A 303 -9.27 5.81 8.79
C GLN A 303 -9.46 5.00 7.50
N ILE A 304 -8.37 4.67 6.84
CA ILE A 304 -8.32 3.69 5.75
C ILE A 304 -7.70 2.44 6.34
N GLU A 305 -8.36 1.29 6.18
CA GLU A 305 -7.90 0.04 6.76
C GLU A 305 -7.86 -1.08 5.72
N GLU A 306 -6.68 -1.68 5.61
CA GLU A 306 -6.43 -2.85 4.77
C GLU A 306 -6.70 -4.14 5.55
N THR A 307 -7.41 -5.07 4.94
CA THR A 307 -7.70 -6.39 5.52
C THR A 307 -7.28 -7.47 4.55
N GLN A 308 -6.50 -8.44 5.03
CA GLN A 308 -6.10 -9.58 4.23
C GLN A 308 -7.30 -10.51 4.03
N VAL A 309 -7.64 -10.76 2.76
CA VAL A 309 -8.69 -11.68 2.37
C VAL A 309 -8.07 -12.86 1.64
N THR A 310 -8.32 -14.06 2.13
CA THR A 310 -7.97 -15.31 1.45
C THR A 310 -9.24 -15.96 0.94
N THR A 311 -9.39 -16.08 -0.37
CA THR A 311 -10.54 -16.75 -1.00
C THR A 311 -10.12 -18.11 -1.51
N LEU A 312 -10.77 -19.17 -1.02
CA LEU A 312 -10.65 -20.51 -1.55
C LEU A 312 -11.71 -20.70 -2.64
N HIS A 313 -11.31 -20.45 -3.89
CA HIS A 313 -12.15 -20.44 -5.07
C HIS A 313 -12.17 -21.83 -5.75
N PRO A 314 -13.33 -22.46 -5.98
CA PRO A 314 -13.40 -23.77 -6.61
C PRO A 314 -13.03 -23.69 -8.10
N LEU A 315 -12.49 -24.80 -8.61
CA LEU A 315 -12.22 -24.99 -10.03
C LEU A 315 -13.33 -25.88 -10.62
N LEU A 316 -14.04 -25.43 -11.64
CA LEU A 316 -15.18 -26.15 -12.22
C LEU A 316 -14.78 -27.38 -13.04
N GLY A 317 -13.58 -27.37 -13.59
CA GLY A 317 -13.10 -28.24 -14.64
C GLY A 317 -13.78 -27.97 -15.98
N HIS A 318 -14.38 -26.80 -16.19
CA HIS A 318 -15.26 -26.53 -17.33
C HIS A 318 -14.71 -25.44 -18.24
N ILE A 319 -14.67 -25.72 -19.55
CA ILE A 319 -14.40 -24.71 -20.60
C ILE A 319 -15.62 -24.58 -21.49
N TYR A 320 -16.23 -23.40 -21.54
CA TYR A 320 -17.44 -23.15 -22.32
C TYR A 320 -17.13 -22.62 -23.72
N PHE A 321 -17.97 -22.96 -24.70
CA PHE A 321 -17.77 -22.71 -26.12
C PHE A 321 -18.94 -21.94 -26.77
N ASN A 322 -18.61 -21.20 -27.82
CA ASN A 322 -19.60 -20.54 -28.67
C ASN A 322 -20.36 -21.56 -29.52
N GLU A 323 -21.54 -21.16 -30.01
CA GLU A 323 -22.39 -21.99 -30.87
C GLU A 323 -21.66 -22.49 -32.11
N GLY A 324 -21.72 -23.79 -32.37
CA GLY A 324 -21.11 -24.40 -33.55
C GLY A 324 -19.58 -24.36 -33.60
N ALA A 325 -18.92 -23.77 -32.59
CA ALA A 325 -17.48 -23.55 -32.57
C ALA A 325 -16.75 -24.59 -31.69
N SER A 326 -15.54 -24.96 -32.11
CA SER A 326 -14.62 -25.82 -31.35
C SER A 326 -13.37 -25.12 -30.84
N ASP A 327 -13.16 -23.86 -31.22
CA ASP A 327 -12.01 -23.09 -30.75
C ASP A 327 -12.25 -22.53 -29.35
N ILE A 328 -11.19 -22.57 -28.52
CA ILE A 328 -11.24 -22.06 -27.16
C ILE A 328 -11.48 -20.55 -27.23
N PRO A 329 -12.53 -20.00 -26.56
CA PRO A 329 -12.79 -18.58 -26.60
C PRO A 329 -11.63 -17.75 -26.05
N GLN A 330 -11.44 -16.55 -26.62
CA GLN A 330 -10.32 -15.65 -26.32
C GLN A 330 -10.14 -15.35 -24.82
N ARG A 331 -11.24 -15.20 -24.07
CA ARG A 331 -11.21 -14.96 -22.62
C ARG A 331 -10.43 -16.02 -21.83
N TYR A 332 -10.53 -17.30 -22.22
CA TYR A 332 -9.75 -18.36 -21.59
C TYR A 332 -8.27 -18.31 -21.99
N LEU A 333 -7.96 -17.87 -23.21
CA LEU A 333 -6.56 -17.70 -23.64
C LEU A 333 -5.87 -16.57 -22.86
N GLU A 334 -6.57 -15.47 -22.62
CA GLU A 334 -6.09 -14.35 -21.80
C GLU A 334 -5.92 -14.77 -20.32
N GLY A 335 -6.91 -15.48 -19.77
CA GLY A 335 -6.84 -16.03 -18.42
C GLY A 335 -5.69 -17.01 -18.23
N ILE A 336 -5.38 -17.85 -19.22
CA ILE A 336 -4.25 -18.78 -19.19
C ILE A 336 -2.92 -18.02 -19.04
N GLU A 337 -2.68 -16.99 -19.85
CA GLU A 337 -1.42 -16.22 -19.76
C GLU A 337 -1.30 -15.48 -18.43
N ARG A 338 -2.42 -14.95 -17.91
CA ARG A 338 -2.47 -14.33 -16.59
C ARG A 338 -2.11 -15.34 -15.48
N ALA A 339 -2.78 -16.50 -15.45
CA ALA A 339 -2.59 -17.53 -14.43
C ALA A 339 -1.22 -18.24 -14.51
N ARG A 340 -0.54 -18.20 -15.67
CA ARG A 340 0.85 -18.68 -15.81
C ARG A 340 1.86 -17.80 -15.08
N THR A 341 1.55 -16.51 -14.93
CA THR A 341 2.46 -15.53 -14.34
C THR A 341 2.26 -15.40 -12.84
N ASP A 342 1.00 -15.43 -12.40
CA ASP A 342 0.61 -15.27 -11.00
C ASP A 342 -0.68 -16.07 -10.76
N THR A 343 -0.68 -16.93 -9.74
CA THR A 343 -1.86 -17.72 -9.36
C THR A 343 -2.50 -17.22 -8.06
N ILE A 344 -1.79 -16.39 -7.28
CA ILE A 344 -2.26 -15.92 -5.97
C ILE A 344 -3.02 -14.61 -6.13
N GLY A 345 -2.52 -13.67 -6.94
CA GLY A 345 -3.13 -12.36 -7.17
C GLY A 345 -4.22 -12.35 -8.26
N LEU A 346 -4.81 -13.51 -8.57
CA LEU A 346 -5.93 -13.61 -9.49
C LEU A 346 -7.23 -13.22 -8.79
N SER A 347 -8.08 -12.45 -9.46
CA SER A 347 -9.50 -12.39 -9.10
C SER A 347 -10.17 -13.75 -9.36
N PRO A 348 -11.32 -14.04 -8.72
CA PRO A 348 -12.06 -15.27 -8.98
C PRO A 348 -12.40 -15.49 -10.46
N LEU A 349 -12.77 -14.43 -11.19
CA LEU A 349 -13.06 -14.51 -12.63
C LEU A 349 -11.80 -14.81 -13.46
N GLU A 350 -10.66 -14.19 -13.13
CA GLU A 350 -9.39 -14.51 -13.80
C GLU A 350 -8.95 -15.95 -13.51
N ALA A 351 -9.17 -16.45 -12.30
CA ALA A 351 -8.91 -17.84 -11.94
C ALA A 351 -9.80 -18.81 -12.74
N ALA A 352 -11.08 -18.49 -12.90
CA ALA A 352 -12.02 -19.23 -13.73
C ALA A 352 -11.57 -19.29 -15.20
N HIS A 353 -11.13 -18.16 -15.77
CA HIS A 353 -10.63 -18.12 -17.15
C HIS A 353 -9.24 -18.77 -17.30
N GLY A 354 -8.41 -18.71 -16.25
CA GLY A 354 -7.07 -19.29 -16.20
C GLY A 354 -7.00 -20.75 -15.77
N GLU A 355 -8.16 -21.40 -15.59
CA GLU A 355 -8.26 -22.73 -15.01
C GLU A 355 -7.41 -23.79 -15.73
N LEU A 356 -7.29 -23.73 -17.07
CA LEU A 356 -6.42 -24.66 -17.82
C LEU A 356 -4.94 -24.56 -17.43
N ALA A 357 -4.45 -23.35 -17.15
CA ALA A 357 -3.08 -23.14 -16.71
C ALA A 357 -2.87 -23.70 -15.30
N ILE A 358 -3.83 -23.46 -14.40
CA ILE A 358 -3.78 -23.96 -13.01
C ILE A 358 -3.78 -25.49 -13.00
N ILE A 359 -4.67 -26.12 -13.78
CA ILE A 359 -4.72 -27.58 -13.94
C ILE A 359 -3.39 -28.10 -14.51
N ALA A 360 -2.83 -27.47 -15.54
CA ALA A 360 -1.57 -27.89 -16.15
C ALA A 360 -0.39 -27.80 -15.17
N GLN A 361 -0.29 -26.71 -14.41
CA GLN A 361 0.73 -26.53 -13.36
C GLN A 361 0.63 -27.60 -12.27
N ARG A 362 -0.59 -27.89 -11.80
CA ARG A 362 -0.83 -28.93 -10.79
C ARG A 362 -0.49 -30.32 -11.32
N LEU A 363 -0.78 -30.60 -12.58
CA LEU A 363 -0.39 -31.84 -13.24
C LEU A 363 1.13 -31.95 -13.44
N ALA A 364 1.84 -30.84 -13.60
CA ALA A 364 3.31 -30.86 -13.60
C ALA A 364 3.85 -31.22 -12.21
N ALA A 365 3.25 -30.69 -11.14
CA ALA A 365 3.60 -31.02 -9.76
C ALA A 365 3.18 -32.44 -9.31
N SER A 366 2.25 -33.09 -10.03
CA SER A 366 1.71 -34.41 -9.70
C SER A 366 1.96 -35.42 -10.84
N PRO A 367 3.16 -36.01 -10.96
CA PRO A 367 3.56 -36.77 -12.15
C PRO A 367 2.69 -37.99 -12.48
N ARG A 368 2.02 -38.57 -11.47
CA ARG A 368 1.18 -39.77 -11.60
C ARG A 368 -0.29 -39.46 -11.90
N ALA A 369 -0.72 -38.21 -11.77
CA ALA A 369 -2.09 -37.82 -12.02
C ALA A 369 -2.39 -37.88 -13.52
N THR A 370 -3.54 -38.45 -13.86
CA THR A 370 -4.10 -38.48 -15.21
C THR A 370 -5.45 -37.76 -15.24
N ILE A 371 -5.80 -37.21 -16.40
CA ILE A 371 -7.07 -36.50 -16.63
C ILE A 371 -7.87 -37.10 -17.78
N LYS A 372 -9.17 -36.88 -17.73
CA LYS A 372 -10.12 -37.16 -18.79
C LYS A 372 -10.82 -35.88 -19.21
N VAL A 373 -10.74 -35.57 -20.50
CA VAL A 373 -11.31 -34.41 -21.15
C VAL A 373 -12.51 -34.88 -21.97
N THR A 374 -13.71 -34.45 -21.59
CA THR A 374 -14.96 -34.84 -22.24
C THR A 374 -15.62 -33.63 -22.88
N GLY A 375 -15.76 -33.63 -24.20
CA GLY A 375 -16.45 -32.54 -24.89
C GLY A 375 -17.94 -32.79 -25.05
N HIS A 376 -18.71 -31.71 -24.99
CA HIS A 376 -20.16 -31.71 -25.11
C HIS A 376 -20.66 -30.65 -26.12
N THR A 377 -21.90 -30.83 -26.56
CA THR A 377 -22.70 -29.85 -27.31
C THR A 377 -23.97 -29.50 -26.53
N SER A 378 -24.74 -28.53 -27.02
CA SER A 378 -26.06 -28.24 -26.43
C SER A 378 -27.14 -29.24 -26.88
N GLY A 379 -26.90 -29.99 -27.95
CA GLY A 379 -27.88 -30.89 -28.56
C GLY A 379 -28.95 -30.17 -29.38
N THR A 380 -28.82 -28.85 -29.60
CA THR A 380 -29.72 -28.08 -30.47
C THR A 380 -29.45 -28.41 -31.94
N ALA A 381 -30.39 -28.13 -32.84
CA ALA A 381 -30.21 -28.42 -34.27
C ALA A 381 -28.96 -27.76 -34.88
N THR A 382 -28.56 -26.60 -34.35
CA THR A 382 -27.39 -25.80 -34.73
C THR A 382 -26.09 -26.23 -34.04
N ASP A 383 -26.17 -26.95 -32.93
CA ASP A 383 -25.03 -27.38 -32.10
C ASP A 383 -25.26 -28.81 -31.60
N ASN A 384 -25.15 -29.77 -32.53
CA ASN A 384 -25.32 -31.19 -32.27
C ASN A 384 -24.26 -32.01 -33.02
N GLY A 385 -23.88 -33.14 -32.44
CA GLY A 385 -23.07 -34.17 -33.09
C GLY A 385 -21.77 -34.49 -32.36
N MET A 386 -21.48 -35.79 -32.29
CA MET A 386 -20.25 -36.31 -31.70
C MET A 386 -18.96 -35.73 -32.31
N PRO A 387 -18.86 -35.40 -33.62
CA PRO A 387 -17.66 -34.80 -34.18
C PRO A 387 -17.32 -33.43 -33.56
N LEU A 388 -18.31 -32.55 -33.34
CA LEU A 388 -18.10 -31.23 -32.75
C LEU A 388 -17.71 -31.34 -31.27
N ALA A 389 -18.42 -32.19 -30.52
CA ALA A 389 -18.07 -32.51 -29.14
C ALA A 389 -16.62 -33.00 -29.03
N ARG A 390 -16.20 -33.92 -29.92
CA ARG A 390 -14.83 -34.43 -29.97
C ARG A 390 -13.82 -33.34 -30.32
N ALA A 391 -14.12 -32.48 -31.31
CA ALA A 391 -13.23 -31.39 -31.70
C ALA A 391 -12.97 -30.40 -30.55
N ARG A 392 -14.00 -30.07 -29.75
CA ARG A 392 -13.84 -29.25 -28.54
C ARG A 392 -12.89 -29.90 -27.52
N ALA A 393 -13.09 -31.19 -27.25
CA ALA A 393 -12.25 -31.94 -26.31
C ALA A 393 -10.80 -32.04 -26.79
N GLU A 394 -10.59 -32.26 -28.09
CA GLU A 394 -9.26 -32.31 -28.71
C GLU A 394 -8.57 -30.95 -28.65
N ARG A 395 -9.29 -29.84 -28.86
CA ARG A 395 -8.74 -28.49 -28.72
C ARG A 395 -8.25 -28.21 -27.30
N VAL A 396 -9.02 -28.60 -26.28
CA VAL A 396 -8.61 -28.47 -24.87
C VAL A 396 -7.42 -29.38 -24.55
N ARG A 397 -7.41 -30.63 -25.03
CA ARG A 397 -6.24 -31.52 -24.91
C ARG A 397 -5.00 -30.87 -25.50
N ASP A 398 -5.08 -30.35 -26.72
CA ASP A 398 -3.93 -29.77 -27.42
C ASP A 398 -3.39 -28.55 -26.67
N LYS A 399 -4.28 -27.71 -26.12
CA LYS A 399 -3.85 -26.58 -25.29
C LYS A 399 -3.17 -27.03 -23.99
N LEU A 400 -3.65 -28.08 -23.34
CA LEU A 400 -2.99 -28.66 -22.16
C LEU A 400 -1.62 -29.26 -22.49
N ILE A 401 -1.47 -29.87 -23.67
CA ILE A 401 -0.16 -30.36 -24.16
C ILE A 401 0.81 -29.19 -24.39
N GLU A 402 0.34 -28.10 -25.00
CA GLU A 402 1.12 -26.87 -25.19
C GLU A 402 1.59 -26.29 -23.83
N LEU A 403 0.74 -26.38 -22.80
CA LEU A 403 1.06 -25.98 -21.43
C LEU A 403 1.99 -26.98 -20.68
N GLY A 404 2.46 -28.04 -21.34
CA GLY A 404 3.45 -28.97 -20.81
C GLY A 404 2.89 -30.27 -20.22
N VAL A 405 1.59 -30.56 -20.39
CA VAL A 405 1.00 -31.82 -19.95
C VAL A 405 1.35 -32.94 -20.94
N ALA A 406 2.00 -34.00 -20.47
CA ALA A 406 2.34 -35.15 -21.33
C ALA A 406 1.07 -35.78 -21.98
N PRO A 407 1.05 -36.02 -23.31
CA PRO A 407 -0.13 -36.55 -24.02
C PRO A 407 -0.66 -37.88 -23.46
N SER A 408 0.23 -38.74 -22.96
CA SER A 408 -0.14 -40.04 -22.36
C SER A 408 -0.98 -39.92 -21.09
N ARG A 409 -1.04 -38.74 -20.47
CA ARG A 409 -1.82 -38.49 -19.25
C ARG A 409 -3.23 -37.94 -19.53
N ILE A 410 -3.57 -37.70 -20.80
CA ILE A 410 -4.85 -37.11 -21.19
C ILE A 410 -5.66 -38.11 -22.00
N SER A 411 -6.83 -38.49 -21.49
CA SER A 411 -7.81 -39.27 -22.24
C SER A 411 -8.91 -38.36 -22.78
N VAL A 412 -9.32 -38.56 -24.04
CA VAL A 412 -10.35 -37.75 -24.70
C VAL A 412 -11.61 -38.56 -24.93
N SER A 413 -12.76 -38.02 -24.53
CA SER A 413 -14.09 -38.54 -24.84
C SER A 413 -15.03 -37.43 -25.34
N ALA A 414 -16.15 -37.84 -25.92
CA ALA A 414 -17.16 -36.93 -26.43
C ALA A 414 -18.55 -37.50 -26.15
N SER A 415 -19.50 -36.63 -25.83
CA SER A 415 -20.92 -36.94 -25.70
C SER A 415 -21.72 -35.79 -26.28
N ASN A 416 -22.89 -36.04 -26.88
CA ASN A 416 -23.70 -34.95 -27.44
C ASN A 416 -24.13 -33.97 -26.36
N VAL A 417 -24.60 -34.44 -25.21
CA VAL A 417 -24.97 -33.57 -24.08
C VAL A 417 -24.25 -34.02 -22.81
N PRO A 418 -24.02 -33.12 -21.83
CA PRO A 418 -23.49 -33.52 -20.52
C PRO A 418 -24.39 -34.53 -19.82
N THR A 419 -23.80 -35.41 -19.00
CA THR A 419 -24.57 -36.36 -18.17
C THR A 419 -25.54 -35.60 -17.25
N ARG A 420 -25.10 -34.44 -16.76
CA ARG A 420 -25.90 -33.48 -15.99
C ARG A 420 -26.04 -32.19 -16.80
N ALA A 421 -26.93 -32.23 -17.79
CA ALA A 421 -27.20 -31.09 -18.65
C ALA A 421 -28.09 -30.06 -17.93
N THR A 422 -27.74 -28.78 -18.06
CA THR A 422 -28.61 -27.66 -17.66
C THR A 422 -29.87 -27.68 -18.53
N LYS A 423 -31.04 -27.42 -17.93
CA LYS A 423 -32.34 -27.38 -18.61
C LYS A 423 -33.00 -26.03 -18.39
N GLY A 424 -33.56 -25.44 -19.46
CA GLY A 424 -34.37 -24.23 -19.36
C GLY A 424 -35.82 -24.53 -19.01
N SER A 425 -36.43 -23.70 -18.16
CA SER A 425 -37.85 -23.74 -17.81
C SER A 425 -38.79 -23.25 -18.91
N ASP A 426 -38.26 -22.39 -19.79
CA ASP A 426 -38.98 -21.65 -20.82
C ASP A 426 -38.01 -21.35 -22.00
N PRO A 427 -38.47 -20.75 -23.11
CA PRO A 427 -37.63 -20.49 -24.28
C PRO A 427 -36.43 -19.58 -24.02
N GLU A 428 -36.52 -18.63 -23.09
CA GLU A 428 -35.42 -17.71 -22.77
C GLU A 428 -34.34 -18.45 -21.98
N MET A 429 -34.75 -19.18 -20.94
CA MET A 429 -33.84 -20.01 -20.14
C MET A 429 -33.25 -21.18 -20.94
N ALA A 430 -33.91 -21.65 -21.99
CA ALA A 430 -33.38 -22.68 -22.88
C ALA A 430 -32.13 -22.21 -23.64
N VAL A 431 -32.00 -20.91 -23.94
CA VAL A 431 -30.80 -20.33 -24.57
C VAL A 431 -29.63 -20.37 -23.59
N LEU A 432 -29.83 -19.92 -22.36
CA LEU A 432 -28.81 -19.92 -21.30
C LEU A 432 -28.37 -21.36 -20.94
N ALA A 433 -29.31 -22.30 -20.92
CA ALA A 433 -29.04 -23.72 -20.71
C ALA A 433 -28.22 -24.31 -21.87
N ALA A 434 -28.52 -23.95 -23.12
CA ALA A 434 -27.75 -24.38 -24.27
C ALA A 434 -26.29 -23.88 -24.18
N GLU A 435 -26.07 -22.62 -23.80
CA GLU A 435 -24.73 -22.06 -23.56
C GLU A 435 -23.94 -22.84 -22.50
N GLU A 436 -24.56 -23.20 -21.38
CA GLU A 436 -23.89 -23.96 -20.31
C GLU A 436 -23.57 -25.42 -20.72
N ASN A 437 -24.38 -25.99 -21.61
CA ASN A 437 -24.15 -27.35 -22.11
C ASN A 437 -23.05 -27.41 -23.17
N ARG A 438 -22.72 -26.29 -23.83
CA ARG A 438 -21.58 -26.17 -24.75
C ARG A 438 -20.27 -26.10 -23.96
N ARG A 439 -19.88 -27.21 -23.34
CA ARG A 439 -18.69 -27.26 -22.49
C ARG A 439 -17.80 -28.45 -22.74
N VAL A 440 -16.55 -28.32 -22.34
CA VAL A 440 -15.63 -29.43 -22.09
C VAL A 440 -15.51 -29.59 -20.58
N GLU A 441 -15.67 -30.82 -20.11
CA GLU A 441 -15.48 -31.21 -18.71
C GLU A 441 -14.14 -31.91 -18.54
N ILE A 442 -13.36 -31.48 -17.55
CA ILE A 442 -12.06 -32.01 -17.19
C ILE A 442 -12.20 -32.69 -15.83
N THR A 443 -11.92 -33.99 -15.80
CA THR A 443 -11.94 -34.78 -14.56
C THR A 443 -10.55 -35.35 -14.33
N SER A 444 -10.15 -35.44 -13.07
CA SER A 444 -8.84 -35.94 -12.67
C SER A 444 -8.95 -37.23 -11.85
N SER A 445 -7.94 -38.08 -11.97
CA SER A 445 -7.73 -39.23 -11.06
C SER A 445 -7.24 -38.82 -9.67
N ASP A 446 -6.78 -37.56 -9.53
CA ASP A 446 -6.30 -36.96 -8.29
C ASP A 446 -7.07 -35.68 -7.99
N ALA A 447 -7.70 -35.62 -6.81
CA ALA A 447 -8.53 -34.50 -6.36
C ALA A 447 -7.74 -33.21 -6.13
N SER A 448 -6.42 -33.27 -5.91
CA SER A 448 -5.59 -32.06 -5.76
C SER A 448 -5.49 -31.25 -7.05
N ILE A 449 -5.72 -31.87 -8.22
CA ILE A 449 -5.71 -31.21 -9.52
C ILE A 449 -6.94 -30.32 -9.69
N SER A 450 -8.12 -30.87 -9.38
CA SER A 450 -9.43 -30.21 -9.51
C SER A 450 -9.88 -29.51 -8.23
N GLY A 451 -9.06 -29.52 -7.18
CA GLY A 451 -9.38 -28.86 -5.91
C GLY A 451 -9.47 -27.34 -6.06
N PRO A 452 -9.98 -26.63 -5.06
CA PRO A 452 -10.03 -25.17 -5.11
C PRO A 452 -8.63 -24.54 -5.15
N VAL A 453 -8.54 -23.32 -5.65
CA VAL A 453 -7.34 -22.48 -5.67
C VAL A 453 -7.44 -21.42 -4.58
N SER A 454 -6.33 -21.17 -3.87
CA SER A 454 -6.24 -20.14 -2.84
C SER A 454 -5.82 -18.83 -3.49
N LEU A 455 -6.71 -17.83 -3.44
CA LEU A 455 -6.52 -16.50 -3.99
C LEU A 455 -6.31 -15.52 -2.84
N GLY A 456 -5.30 -14.66 -2.97
CA GLY A 456 -4.99 -13.62 -1.99
C GLY A 456 -5.41 -12.24 -2.52
N SER A 457 -6.15 -11.49 -1.72
CA SER A 457 -6.47 -10.09 -2.02
C SER A 457 -6.44 -9.22 -0.78
N ILE A 458 -6.37 -7.92 -0.98
CA ILE A 458 -6.45 -6.91 0.07
C ILE A 458 -7.78 -6.18 -0.09
N ALA A 459 -8.63 -6.27 0.92
CA ALA A 459 -9.83 -5.45 1.02
C ALA A 459 -9.48 -4.14 1.72
N VAL A 460 -9.88 -3.01 1.13
CA VAL A 460 -9.69 -1.67 1.72
C VAL A 460 -11.04 -1.17 2.18
N SER A 461 -11.10 -0.68 3.42
CA SER A 461 -12.28 -0.05 4.01
C SER A 461 -11.97 1.38 4.44
N VAL A 462 -12.99 2.24 4.50
CA VAL A 462 -12.85 3.65 4.88
C VAL A 462 -13.89 4.04 5.93
N ALA A 463 -13.46 4.75 6.97
CA ALA A 463 -14.32 5.29 8.01
C ALA A 463 -13.90 6.74 8.34
N PRO A 464 -14.81 7.72 8.42
CA PRO A 464 -16.25 7.63 8.12
C PRO A 464 -16.51 7.36 6.64
N SER A 465 -17.63 6.72 6.30
CA SER A 465 -17.99 6.42 4.91
C SER A 465 -18.50 7.63 4.12
N MET A 466 -18.90 8.68 4.83
CA MET A 466 -19.41 9.91 4.22
C MET A 466 -18.83 11.15 4.91
N LEU A 467 -18.49 12.16 4.11
CA LEU A 467 -18.10 13.49 4.58
C LEU A 467 -19.18 14.51 4.23
N ARG A 468 -19.49 15.39 5.16
CA ARG A 468 -20.33 16.56 4.96
C ARG A 468 -19.47 17.82 4.98
N LEU A 469 -19.37 18.46 3.83
CA LEU A 469 -18.66 19.72 3.59
C LEU A 469 -19.64 20.88 3.79
N GLN A 470 -19.53 21.62 4.89
CA GLN A 470 -20.43 22.74 5.19
C GLN A 470 -19.75 24.07 4.86
N SER A 471 -20.43 24.89 4.05
CA SER A 471 -19.91 26.14 3.51
C SER A 471 -20.64 27.33 4.14
N ASN A 472 -19.88 28.30 4.66
CA ASN A 472 -20.42 29.59 5.12
C ASN A 472 -19.76 30.73 4.35
N ILE A 473 -20.54 31.47 3.57
CA ILE A 473 -20.07 32.54 2.70
C ILE A 473 -20.75 33.85 3.08
N TYR A 474 -19.97 34.91 3.21
CA TYR A 474 -20.46 36.27 3.34
C TYR A 474 -19.78 37.16 2.29
N ALA A 475 -20.57 37.70 1.37
CA ALA A 475 -20.09 38.56 0.28
C ALA A 475 -21.01 39.78 0.16
N ALA A 476 -20.52 40.96 0.55
CA ALA A 476 -21.30 42.20 0.50
C ALA A 476 -21.74 42.59 -0.91
N GLY A 477 -20.96 42.23 -1.94
CA GLY A 477 -21.29 42.42 -3.36
C GLY A 477 -22.14 41.32 -4.00
N GLY A 478 -22.63 40.35 -3.21
CA GLY A 478 -23.30 39.15 -3.71
C GLY A 478 -22.33 38.13 -4.33
N VAL A 479 -22.65 36.85 -4.24
CA VAL A 479 -21.81 35.76 -4.76
C VAL A 479 -22.06 35.61 -6.26
N ARG A 480 -20.98 35.65 -7.06
CA ARG A 480 -21.03 35.42 -8.52
C ARG A 480 -20.74 33.96 -8.86
N THR A 481 -19.68 33.41 -8.27
CA THR A 481 -19.31 32.00 -8.39
C THR A 481 -18.82 31.48 -7.06
N ALA A 482 -19.13 30.24 -6.75
CA ALA A 482 -18.53 29.54 -5.64
C ALA A 482 -18.48 28.05 -5.93
N GLN A 483 -17.35 27.43 -5.58
CA GLN A 483 -17.05 26.04 -5.90
C GLN A 483 -16.42 25.36 -4.69
N VAL A 484 -16.98 24.22 -4.31
CA VAL A 484 -16.43 23.33 -3.30
C VAL A 484 -15.69 22.20 -4.01
N THR A 485 -14.46 21.91 -3.58
CA THR A 485 -13.67 20.80 -4.09
C THR A 485 -13.12 20.00 -2.92
N LEU A 486 -13.24 18.68 -2.98
CA LEU A 486 -12.51 17.76 -2.13
C LEU A 486 -11.40 17.15 -2.97
N ARG A 487 -10.16 17.13 -2.46
CA ARG A 487 -9.01 16.56 -3.14
C ARG A 487 -8.16 15.72 -2.19
N GLN A 488 -7.45 14.75 -2.74
CA GLN A 488 -6.37 14.06 -2.04
C GLN A 488 -5.13 14.06 -2.94
N GLY A 489 -4.07 14.75 -2.52
CA GLY A 489 -2.93 15.02 -3.40
C GLY A 489 -3.38 15.73 -4.69
N ASN A 490 -3.08 15.13 -5.84
CA ASN A 490 -3.49 15.67 -7.14
C ASN A 490 -4.90 15.20 -7.59
N GLU A 491 -5.47 14.17 -6.97
CA GLU A 491 -6.74 13.58 -7.37
C GLU A 491 -7.93 14.38 -6.85
N VAL A 492 -8.94 14.56 -7.70
CA VAL A 492 -10.22 15.20 -7.37
C VAL A 492 -11.26 14.11 -7.11
N ILE A 493 -11.20 13.50 -5.93
CA ILE A 493 -12.27 13.58 -4.94
C ILE A 493 -13.69 13.74 -5.48
N ASP A 494 -14.12 14.98 -5.34
CA ASP A 494 -15.46 15.44 -5.62
C ASP A 494 -15.40 16.95 -5.86
N MET A 495 -16.18 17.46 -6.81
CA MET A 495 -16.16 18.88 -7.18
C MET A 495 -17.58 19.35 -7.50
N SER A 496 -17.98 20.49 -6.94
CA SER A 496 -19.30 21.06 -7.19
C SER A 496 -19.31 21.91 -8.47
N ASP A 497 -20.51 22.16 -9.01
CA ASP A 497 -20.69 23.16 -10.05
C ASP A 497 -20.38 24.57 -9.51
N GLN A 498 -19.80 25.43 -10.35
CA GLN A 498 -19.33 26.79 -9.97
C GLN A 498 -20.44 27.78 -9.58
N ARG A 499 -21.72 27.41 -9.76
CA ARG A 499 -22.90 28.23 -9.46
C ARG A 499 -23.86 27.56 -8.46
N ALA A 500 -23.61 26.31 -8.10
CA ALA A 500 -24.47 25.54 -7.22
C ALA A 500 -24.03 25.72 -5.76
N VAL A 501 -24.33 26.88 -5.17
CA VAL A 501 -24.33 27.05 -3.69
C VAL A 501 -25.77 27.20 -3.21
N ALA A 502 -26.68 26.42 -3.78
CA ALA A 502 -28.04 26.31 -3.25
C ALA A 502 -28.01 25.59 -1.88
N ASP A 503 -27.10 24.63 -1.71
CA ASP A 503 -26.96 23.87 -0.49
C ASP A 503 -25.82 24.41 0.37
N ARG A 504 -26.13 24.73 1.63
CA ARG A 504 -25.14 25.14 2.64
C ARG A 504 -24.18 24.01 3.03
N TYR A 505 -24.45 22.80 2.58
CA TYR A 505 -23.61 21.63 2.83
C TYR A 505 -23.64 20.67 1.63
N ARG A 506 -22.59 19.85 1.49
CA ARG A 506 -22.50 18.80 0.47
C ARG A 506 -22.03 17.49 1.08
N ASP A 507 -22.76 16.41 0.82
CA ASP A 507 -22.41 15.07 1.27
C ASP A 507 -21.61 14.34 0.17
N VAL A 508 -20.45 13.80 0.54
CA VAL A 508 -19.52 13.08 -0.33
C VAL A 508 -19.35 11.68 0.23
N SER A 509 -19.70 10.67 -0.57
CA SER A 509 -19.43 9.27 -0.23
C SER A 509 -17.96 8.96 -0.52
N LEU A 510 -17.24 8.44 0.46
CA LEU A 510 -15.88 7.93 0.27
C LEU A 510 -15.88 6.50 -0.25
N GLU A 511 -16.99 5.75 -0.12
CA GLU A 511 -17.12 4.37 -0.60
C GLU A 511 -17.15 4.27 -2.13
N THR A 512 -17.59 5.33 -2.82
CA THR A 512 -17.62 5.38 -4.29
C THR A 512 -16.29 5.82 -4.92
N ALA A 513 -15.36 6.32 -4.10
CA ALA A 513 -14.01 6.61 -4.58
C ALA A 513 -13.27 5.29 -4.80
N ASP A 514 -12.33 5.26 -5.76
CA ASP A 514 -11.45 4.11 -5.93
C ASP A 514 -10.54 4.01 -4.70
N LEU A 515 -10.98 3.28 -3.68
CA LEU A 515 -10.32 3.18 -2.37
C LEU A 515 -8.86 2.72 -2.49
N ARG A 516 -8.50 2.04 -3.59
CA ARG A 516 -7.14 1.57 -3.90
C ARG A 516 -6.19 2.70 -4.33
N LYS A 517 -6.72 3.85 -4.74
CA LYS A 517 -5.93 5.05 -5.07
C LYS A 517 -5.75 5.98 -3.88
N LEU A 518 -6.52 5.77 -2.81
CA LEU A 518 -6.43 6.60 -1.63
C LEU A 518 -5.07 6.40 -0.96
N THR A 519 -4.37 7.50 -0.74
CA THR A 519 -3.03 7.49 -0.12
C THR A 519 -3.11 7.84 1.36
N GLY A 520 -2.00 7.74 2.09
CA GLY A 520 -1.90 8.30 3.45
C GLY A 520 -1.90 9.83 3.51
N SER A 521 -2.03 10.53 2.37
CA SER A 521 -2.05 11.99 2.30
C SER A 521 -3.36 12.56 2.86
N PRO A 522 -3.34 13.73 3.50
CA PRO A 522 -4.56 14.37 3.98
C PRO A 522 -5.50 14.75 2.83
N PHE A 523 -6.80 14.72 3.09
CA PHE A 523 -7.78 15.31 2.18
C PHE A 523 -7.84 16.81 2.41
N ILE A 524 -8.00 17.56 1.32
CA ILE A 524 -8.10 19.02 1.32
C ILE A 524 -9.48 19.37 0.78
N ALA A 525 -10.32 19.93 1.64
CA ALA A 525 -11.59 20.53 1.24
C ALA A 525 -11.37 22.03 1.01
N SER A 526 -11.51 22.49 -0.23
CA SER A 526 -11.39 23.91 -0.57
C SER A 526 -12.71 24.50 -1.03
N LEU A 527 -12.94 25.76 -0.66
CA LEU A 527 -14.07 26.58 -1.08
C LEU A 527 -13.53 27.86 -1.73
N SER A 528 -13.64 27.96 -3.04
CA SER A 528 -13.26 29.16 -3.80
C SER A 528 -14.50 30.00 -4.10
N VAL A 529 -14.49 31.28 -3.72
CA VAL A 529 -15.62 32.20 -3.89
C VAL A 529 -15.17 33.44 -4.64
N THR A 530 -15.96 33.90 -5.60
CA THR A 530 -15.78 35.19 -6.29
C THR A 530 -17.09 35.98 -6.21
N ASP A 531 -17.02 37.23 -5.78
CA ASP A 531 -18.16 38.12 -5.69
C ASP A 531 -18.51 38.80 -7.03
N SER A 532 -19.64 39.51 -7.10
CA SER A 532 -20.07 40.23 -8.31
C SER A 532 -19.19 41.44 -8.66
N LEU A 533 -18.30 41.85 -7.75
CA LEU A 533 -17.34 42.94 -7.92
C LEU A 533 -15.95 42.43 -8.39
N GLY A 534 -15.80 41.12 -8.57
CA GLY A 534 -14.58 40.47 -9.05
C GLY A 534 -13.54 40.20 -7.96
N LYS A 535 -13.89 40.32 -6.68
CA LYS A 535 -13.01 39.95 -5.56
C LYS A 535 -13.18 38.48 -5.23
N SER A 536 -12.08 37.80 -4.95
CA SER A 536 -12.07 36.36 -4.65
C SER A 536 -11.50 36.07 -3.27
N THR A 537 -11.95 34.97 -2.68
CA THR A 537 -11.42 34.39 -1.44
C THR A 537 -11.40 32.87 -1.55
N GLU A 538 -10.54 32.24 -0.77
CA GLU A 538 -10.45 30.78 -0.66
C GLU A 538 -10.41 30.39 0.81
N ALA A 539 -11.20 29.40 1.18
CA ALA A 539 -11.15 28.75 2.48
C ALA A 539 -10.75 27.29 2.29
N VAL A 540 -9.96 26.77 3.22
CA VAL A 540 -9.45 25.39 3.17
C VAL A 540 -9.64 24.74 4.53
N ASP A 541 -10.09 23.51 4.53
CA ASP A 541 -10.10 22.61 5.69
C ASP A 541 -9.33 21.33 5.33
N THR A 542 -8.57 20.80 6.27
CA THR A 542 -7.67 19.65 6.05
C THR A 542 -8.11 18.49 6.92
N ILE A 543 -8.46 17.38 6.29
CA ILE A 543 -8.89 16.16 6.97
C ILE A 543 -7.70 15.21 7.03
N SER A 544 -7.31 14.84 8.26
CA SER A 544 -6.19 13.90 8.47
C SER A 544 -6.60 12.48 8.08
N VAL A 545 -5.66 11.73 7.52
CA VAL A 545 -5.84 10.32 7.16
C VAL A 545 -4.96 9.44 8.04
N LYS A 546 -5.53 8.37 8.59
CA LYS A 546 -4.81 7.29 9.26
C LYS A 546 -4.91 6.05 8.39
N HIS A 547 -3.80 5.66 7.77
CA HIS A 547 -3.75 4.45 6.96
C HIS A 547 -3.22 3.26 7.80
N LEU A 548 -4.13 2.34 8.12
CA LEU A 548 -3.84 1.10 8.83
C LEU A 548 -3.59 -0.02 7.82
N THR A 549 -2.34 -0.15 7.39
CA THR A 549 -1.90 -1.28 6.57
C THR A 549 -1.88 -2.57 7.40
N ILE A 550 -1.91 -3.73 6.74
CA ILE A 550 -1.78 -5.03 7.41
C ILE A 550 -0.51 -5.06 8.27
N SER A 551 0.61 -4.59 7.72
CA SER A 551 1.90 -4.52 8.42
C SER A 551 1.85 -3.62 9.66
N ASN A 552 1.29 -2.41 9.53
CA ASN A 552 1.17 -1.46 10.66
C ASN A 552 0.30 -2.03 11.78
N LYS A 553 -0.83 -2.67 11.44
CA LYS A 553 -1.72 -3.28 12.44
C LYS A 553 -1.04 -4.38 13.26
N ARG A 554 -0.17 -5.18 12.63
CA ARG A 554 0.60 -6.25 13.29
C ARG A 554 1.73 -5.72 14.14
N VAL A 555 2.51 -4.76 13.63
CA VAL A 555 3.63 -4.16 14.37
C VAL A 555 3.13 -3.40 15.62
N GLU A 556 2.04 -2.66 15.48
CA GLU A 556 1.49 -1.85 16.57
C GLU A 556 0.54 -2.63 17.50
N ASN A 557 0.29 -3.92 17.22
CA ASN A 557 -0.70 -4.74 17.93
C ASN A 557 -2.08 -4.07 18.05
N LEU A 558 -2.54 -3.42 16.98
CA LEU A 558 -3.83 -2.71 16.96
C LEU A 558 -5.04 -3.65 16.87
N GLY A 559 -4.80 -4.97 16.85
CA GLY A 559 -5.75 -5.97 16.44
C GLY A 559 -5.82 -6.02 14.92
N ASP A 560 -5.76 -7.23 14.37
CA ASP A 560 -5.96 -7.48 12.95
C ASP A 560 -6.96 -8.62 12.79
N ILE A 561 -7.62 -8.69 11.65
CA ILE A 561 -8.55 -9.76 11.32
C ILE A 561 -8.10 -10.43 10.04
N LEU A 562 -8.20 -11.76 10.02
CA LEU A 562 -8.08 -12.55 8.82
C LEU A 562 -9.49 -12.86 8.33
N VAL A 563 -9.77 -12.50 7.08
CA VAL A 563 -11.01 -12.87 6.41
C VAL A 563 -10.73 -14.02 5.45
N GLU A 564 -11.31 -15.18 5.72
CA GLU A 564 -11.24 -16.35 4.85
C GLU A 564 -12.60 -16.56 4.19
N ARG A 565 -12.65 -16.56 2.85
CA ARG A 565 -13.85 -16.81 2.06
C ARG A 565 -13.75 -18.18 1.42
N PHE A 566 -14.77 -19.00 1.60
CA PHE A 566 -14.86 -20.32 1.00
C PHE A 566 -16.07 -20.34 0.08
N GLU A 567 -15.82 -20.54 -1.21
CA GLU A 567 -16.88 -20.59 -2.20
C GLU A 567 -17.25 -22.04 -2.47
N LEU A 568 -18.47 -22.42 -2.11
CA LEU A 568 -19.04 -23.74 -2.36
C LEU A 568 -19.89 -23.68 -3.63
N VAL A 569 -19.25 -23.82 -4.79
CA VAL A 569 -19.97 -24.05 -6.05
C VAL A 569 -20.32 -25.51 -6.11
N LEU A 570 -21.55 -25.91 -5.77
CA LEU A 570 -22.04 -27.29 -5.93
C LEU A 570 -23.46 -27.43 -5.37
N PHE A 571 -24.38 -26.69 -5.98
CA PHE A 571 -25.76 -27.15 -6.02
C PHE A 571 -26.13 -27.32 -7.47
N GLU A 572 -26.49 -28.54 -7.86
CA GLU A 572 -27.13 -28.80 -9.13
C GLU A 572 -28.37 -27.87 -9.26
N PHE A 573 -28.80 -27.61 -10.51
CA PHE A 573 -30.00 -26.82 -10.76
C PHE A 573 -31.17 -27.44 -9.96
N ASN A 574 -31.67 -26.71 -8.95
CA ASN A 574 -32.72 -27.14 -8.02
C ASN A 574 -32.37 -28.22 -6.97
N ASP A 575 -31.09 -28.36 -6.56
CA ASP A 575 -30.67 -29.28 -5.48
C ASP A 575 -30.17 -28.52 -4.22
N VAL A 576 -30.19 -29.21 -3.08
CA VAL A 576 -29.74 -28.79 -1.74
C VAL A 576 -28.75 -29.78 -1.09
N ALA A 577 -28.49 -30.96 -1.67
CA ALA A 577 -27.65 -31.99 -1.05
C ALA A 577 -26.14 -31.78 -1.29
N ILE A 578 -25.33 -31.92 -0.24
CA ILE A 578 -23.87 -31.78 -0.31
C ILE A 578 -23.20 -33.15 -0.46
N SER A 579 -22.33 -33.32 -1.46
CA SER A 579 -21.62 -34.59 -1.71
C SER A 579 -20.18 -34.39 -2.20
N GLY A 580 -19.35 -35.45 -2.10
CA GLY A 580 -18.01 -35.48 -2.69
C GLY A 580 -17.01 -34.48 -2.09
N ASP A 581 -16.33 -33.72 -2.95
CA ASP A 581 -15.29 -32.74 -2.60
C ASP A 581 -15.77 -31.63 -1.66
N ASN A 582 -17.05 -31.27 -1.71
CA ASN A 582 -17.62 -30.28 -0.80
C ASN A 582 -17.67 -30.74 0.65
N ALA A 583 -17.86 -32.04 0.91
CA ALA A 583 -17.84 -32.54 2.28
C ALA A 583 -16.43 -32.39 2.90
N ARG A 584 -15.38 -32.58 2.07
CA ARG A 584 -13.99 -32.33 2.47
C ARG A 584 -13.73 -30.84 2.70
N LEU A 585 -14.26 -29.98 1.83
CA LEU A 585 -14.13 -28.53 1.98
C LEU A 585 -14.85 -28.01 3.22
N LEU A 586 -16.04 -28.50 3.54
CA LEU A 586 -16.73 -28.17 4.80
C LEU A 586 -15.96 -28.62 6.04
N GLU A 587 -15.32 -29.79 6.00
CA GLU A 587 -14.46 -30.22 7.10
C GLU A 587 -13.22 -29.33 7.23
N TYR A 588 -12.65 -28.91 6.10
CA TYR A 588 -11.59 -27.90 6.09
C TYR A 588 -12.05 -26.58 6.70
N VAL A 589 -13.21 -26.05 6.30
CA VAL A 589 -13.82 -24.85 6.90
C VAL A 589 -13.98 -24.99 8.41
N ARG A 590 -14.52 -26.13 8.90
CA ARG A 590 -14.65 -26.39 10.34
C ARG A 590 -13.30 -26.34 11.05
N SER A 591 -12.23 -26.89 10.45
CA SER A 591 -10.89 -26.84 11.02
C SER A 591 -10.32 -25.41 11.14
N ARG A 592 -10.84 -24.45 10.35
CA ARG A 592 -10.45 -23.04 10.39
C ARG A 592 -11.25 -22.21 11.40
N MET A 593 -12.40 -22.69 11.86
CA MET A 593 -13.23 -22.02 12.86
C MET A 593 -12.59 -22.11 14.25
N LYS A 594 -11.88 -21.05 14.66
CA LYS A 594 -11.21 -20.94 15.97
C LYS A 594 -12.13 -20.25 17.00
N PRO A 595 -11.84 -20.35 18.31
CA PRO A 595 -12.56 -19.56 19.30
C PRO A 595 -12.46 -18.05 19.01
N GLY A 596 -13.61 -17.40 18.83
CA GLY A 596 -13.70 -15.98 18.47
C GLY A 596 -13.87 -15.71 16.97
N THR A 597 -13.88 -16.75 16.12
CA THR A 597 -14.22 -16.62 14.69
C THR A 597 -15.71 -16.30 14.53
N THR A 598 -16.02 -15.21 13.83
CA THR A 598 -17.38 -14.91 13.35
C THR A 598 -17.57 -15.61 12.01
N VAL A 599 -18.74 -16.22 11.80
CA VAL A 599 -19.08 -16.91 10.55
C VAL A 599 -20.28 -16.22 9.91
N LYS A 600 -20.22 -15.98 8.60
CA LYS A 600 -21.36 -15.55 7.77
C LYS A 600 -21.53 -16.55 6.63
N VAL A 601 -22.77 -16.96 6.34
CA VAL A 601 -23.08 -17.89 5.25
C VAL A 601 -24.04 -17.22 4.29
N ILE A 602 -23.59 -16.99 3.06
CA ILE A 602 -24.33 -16.24 2.03
C ILE A 602 -24.63 -17.19 0.88
N GLY A 603 -25.91 -17.41 0.58
CA GLY A 603 -26.33 -18.13 -0.61
C GLY A 603 -26.58 -17.16 -1.75
N ALA A 604 -26.12 -17.51 -2.94
CA ALA A 604 -26.40 -16.81 -4.19
C ALA A 604 -26.96 -17.79 -5.25
N THR A 605 -27.64 -17.23 -6.25
CA THR A 605 -28.09 -17.93 -7.45
C THR A 605 -27.66 -17.16 -8.68
N ASP A 606 -27.75 -17.81 -9.84
CA ASP A 606 -27.70 -17.13 -11.13
C ASP A 606 -29.05 -16.48 -11.46
N VAL A 607 -29.14 -15.95 -12.68
CA VAL A 607 -30.35 -15.33 -13.26
C VAL A 607 -31.40 -16.36 -13.75
N MET A 608 -31.14 -17.67 -13.64
CA MET A 608 -32.07 -18.68 -14.16
C MET A 608 -33.19 -18.98 -13.16
N GLY A 609 -34.32 -18.29 -13.33
CA GLY A 609 -35.51 -18.47 -12.50
C GLY A 609 -36.26 -17.15 -12.32
N SER A 610 -37.19 -17.11 -11.38
CA SER A 610 -37.77 -15.84 -10.91
C SER A 610 -37.00 -15.35 -9.68
N ASP A 611 -36.91 -14.04 -9.49
CA ASP A 611 -36.20 -13.41 -8.37
C ASP A 611 -36.65 -13.97 -7.01
N GLU A 612 -37.97 -14.16 -6.83
CA GLU A 612 -38.55 -14.71 -5.60
C GLU A 612 -38.08 -16.15 -5.35
N TYR A 613 -38.08 -16.97 -6.40
CA TYR A 613 -37.60 -18.35 -6.33
C TYR A 613 -36.09 -18.41 -6.06
N ASN A 614 -35.31 -17.56 -6.72
CA ASN A 614 -33.87 -17.45 -6.57
C ASN A 614 -33.48 -17.03 -5.14
N ARG A 615 -34.22 -16.08 -4.56
CA ARG A 615 -34.02 -15.65 -3.18
C ARG A 615 -34.36 -16.75 -2.17
N ASP A 616 -35.44 -17.50 -2.38
CA ASP A 616 -35.80 -18.62 -1.50
C ASP A 616 -34.82 -19.81 -1.64
N LEU A 617 -34.39 -20.13 -2.86
CA LEU A 617 -33.42 -21.20 -3.13
C LEU A 617 -32.05 -20.91 -2.50
N SER A 618 -31.51 -19.70 -2.71
CA SER A 618 -30.26 -19.27 -2.09
C SER A 618 -30.31 -19.35 -0.57
N LEU A 619 -31.40 -18.86 0.06
CA LEU A 619 -31.57 -18.92 1.50
C LEU A 619 -31.60 -20.37 2.02
N ARG A 620 -32.33 -21.28 1.35
CA ARG A 620 -32.38 -22.69 1.74
C ARG A 620 -31.02 -23.38 1.64
N ARG A 621 -30.25 -23.10 0.58
CA ARG A 621 -28.87 -23.61 0.41
C ARG A 621 -27.93 -23.11 1.51
N ALA A 622 -28.00 -21.82 1.81
CA ALA A 622 -27.20 -21.20 2.87
C ALA A 622 -27.54 -21.79 4.26
N ARG A 623 -28.82 -22.03 4.53
CA ARG A 623 -29.28 -22.69 5.77
C ARG A 623 -28.77 -24.11 5.93
N GLU A 624 -28.76 -24.89 4.85
CA GLU A 624 -28.25 -26.26 4.91
C GLU A 624 -26.75 -26.29 5.21
N VAL A 625 -25.97 -25.40 4.59
CA VAL A 625 -24.54 -25.22 4.90
C VAL A 625 -24.34 -24.79 6.35
N ALA A 626 -25.09 -23.80 6.83
CA ALA A 626 -25.03 -23.36 8.23
C ALA A 626 -25.37 -24.48 9.21
N ARG A 627 -26.40 -25.28 8.92
CA ARG A 627 -26.77 -26.47 9.71
C ARG A 627 -25.62 -27.47 9.79
N LEU A 628 -24.94 -27.73 8.67
CA LEU A 628 -23.79 -28.63 8.65
C LEU A 628 -22.59 -28.05 9.41
N LEU A 629 -22.40 -26.74 9.43
CA LEU A 629 -21.34 -26.08 10.20
C LEU A 629 -21.69 -25.84 11.68
N ASN A 630 -22.91 -26.17 12.12
CA ASN A 630 -23.45 -25.83 13.44
C ASN A 630 -23.43 -24.31 13.73
N VAL A 631 -23.72 -23.48 12.72
CA VAL A 631 -23.75 -22.02 12.81
C VAL A 631 -25.21 -21.54 13.01
N PRO A 632 -25.47 -20.51 13.85
CA PRO A 632 -26.82 -19.97 14.04
C PRO A 632 -27.45 -19.40 12.76
N ASP A 633 -28.78 -19.50 12.61
CA ASP A 633 -29.52 -18.98 11.44
C ASP A 633 -29.39 -17.45 11.27
N ALA A 634 -29.12 -16.71 12.35
CA ALA A 634 -28.90 -15.26 12.31
C ALA A 634 -27.66 -14.84 11.49
N ALA A 635 -26.77 -15.78 11.16
CA ALA A 635 -25.59 -15.56 10.33
C ALA A 635 -25.82 -15.92 8.85
N VAL A 636 -27.06 -16.23 8.46
CA VAL A 636 -27.42 -16.77 7.15
C VAL A 636 -28.15 -15.73 6.32
N GLU A 637 -27.72 -15.55 5.07
CA GLU A 637 -28.30 -14.61 4.13
C GLU A 637 -28.54 -15.29 2.77
N GLY A 638 -29.69 -15.04 2.15
CA GLY A 638 -30.00 -15.46 0.78
C GLY A 638 -30.22 -14.23 -0.09
N ILE A 639 -29.26 -13.93 -0.97
CA ILE A 639 -29.30 -12.73 -1.81
C ILE A 639 -29.99 -12.98 -3.16
N GLY A 640 -30.26 -14.24 -3.51
CA GLY A 640 -30.75 -14.61 -4.84
C GLY A 640 -29.71 -14.25 -5.90
N GLU A 641 -30.15 -13.58 -6.97
CA GLU A 641 -29.29 -13.05 -8.02
C GLU A 641 -28.81 -11.61 -7.79
N ALA A 642 -29.24 -10.99 -6.68
CA ALA A 642 -28.85 -9.63 -6.34
C ALA A 642 -27.38 -9.61 -5.90
N ASP A 643 -26.56 -8.83 -6.60
CA ASP A 643 -25.09 -8.72 -6.43
C ASP A 643 -24.28 -9.93 -6.92
N PRO A 644 -24.23 -10.13 -8.26
CA PRO A 644 -23.57 -11.29 -8.80
C PRO A 644 -22.04 -11.10 -8.74
N ASN A 645 -21.37 -11.95 -7.96
CA ASN A 645 -19.90 -12.00 -7.88
C ASN A 645 -19.25 -12.24 -9.26
N PHE A 646 -20.01 -12.80 -10.21
CA PHE A 646 -19.61 -13.06 -11.59
C PHE A 646 -20.67 -12.58 -12.59
N PRO A 647 -20.31 -12.19 -13.81
CA PRO A 647 -21.30 -11.67 -14.76
C PRO A 647 -22.22 -12.80 -15.27
N ASN A 648 -23.55 -12.58 -15.23
CA ASN A 648 -24.56 -13.59 -15.60
C ASN A 648 -24.72 -13.82 -17.12
N ASP A 649 -24.13 -12.94 -17.94
CA ASP A 649 -24.09 -13.08 -19.40
C ASP A 649 -23.15 -14.19 -19.88
N LEU A 650 -22.24 -14.67 -19.01
CA LEU A 650 -21.34 -15.78 -19.31
C LEU A 650 -21.81 -17.08 -18.65
N PRO A 651 -21.69 -18.24 -19.33
CA PRO A 651 -22.08 -19.53 -18.76
C PRO A 651 -21.20 -19.94 -17.57
N GLU A 652 -19.90 -19.63 -17.60
CA GLU A 652 -19.05 -19.80 -16.41
C GLU A 652 -19.49 -18.91 -15.25
N GLY A 653 -19.87 -17.66 -15.50
CA GLY A 653 -20.30 -16.73 -14.46
C GLY A 653 -21.59 -17.19 -13.79
N ARG A 654 -22.57 -17.67 -14.57
CA ARG A 654 -23.76 -18.32 -14.02
C ARG A 654 -23.42 -19.56 -13.17
N ALA A 655 -22.50 -20.39 -13.65
CA ALA A 655 -22.05 -21.55 -12.88
C ALA A 655 -21.43 -21.17 -11.52
N TYR A 656 -20.61 -20.11 -11.48
CA TYR A 656 -20.01 -19.60 -10.25
C TYR A 656 -20.98 -18.82 -9.35
N ASN A 657 -22.02 -18.19 -9.91
CA ASN A 657 -23.06 -17.52 -9.12
C ASN A 657 -23.99 -18.51 -8.38
N ARG A 658 -24.05 -19.78 -8.81
CA ARG A 658 -24.72 -20.87 -8.07
C ARG A 658 -23.86 -21.37 -6.90
N THR A 659 -23.58 -20.49 -5.94
CA THR A 659 -22.63 -20.74 -4.87
C THR A 659 -23.20 -20.45 -3.48
N VAL A 660 -22.60 -21.05 -2.46
CA VAL A 660 -22.70 -20.58 -1.08
C VAL A 660 -21.31 -20.11 -0.65
N VAL A 661 -21.22 -18.84 -0.26
CA VAL A 661 -20.01 -18.24 0.28
C VAL A 661 -20.05 -18.37 1.81
N ILE A 662 -19.01 -18.97 2.38
CA ILE A 662 -18.78 -18.96 3.83
C ILE A 662 -17.66 -17.96 4.09
N GLU A 663 -17.96 -16.91 4.85
CA GLU A 663 -16.96 -15.94 5.30
C GLU A 663 -16.63 -16.20 6.77
N LEU A 664 -15.36 -16.47 7.06
CA LEU A 664 -14.81 -16.57 8.40
C LEU A 664 -14.02 -15.29 8.70
N VAL A 665 -14.40 -14.59 9.75
CA VAL A 665 -13.65 -13.44 10.26
C VAL A 665 -13.02 -13.84 11.59
N SER A 666 -11.70 -14.00 11.60
CA SER A 666 -10.95 -14.46 12.76
C SER A 666 -9.99 -13.39 13.26
N PRO A 667 -9.89 -13.15 14.58
CA PRO A 667 -8.84 -12.29 15.12
C PRO A 667 -7.45 -12.89 14.86
N VAL A 668 -6.55 -12.09 14.32
CA VAL A 668 -5.12 -12.40 14.26
C VAL A 668 -4.54 -12.08 15.65
N ARG A 669 -3.91 -13.06 16.29
CA ARG A 669 -3.31 -12.92 17.62
C ARG A 669 -1.81 -12.77 17.55
#